data_AF-A0A094B259-F1
#
_entry.id   AF-A0A094B259-F1
#
_cell.length_a   1.000
_cell.length_b   1.000
_cell.length_c   1.000
_cell.angle_alpha   90.00
_cell.angle_beta   90.00
_cell.angle_gamma   90.00
#
_symmetry.space_group_name_H-M   'P 1'
#
loop_
_entity.id
_entity.type
_entity.pdbx_description
1 polymer ?
#
loop_
_entity_poly.entity_id
_entity_poly.type
_entity_poly.pdbx_seq_one_letter_code
_entity_poly.pdbx_strand_id
1 'polypeptide(L)'
;MANMNESHRNVGVSTPIDTKESSLVMEGDTLVESNIDAINEKNVTPGSLEKASDSDGNEKEKPSEDAQNGVKKMEAVTIAWSKKSLVGVILLIWLVTLVNNFKATIVGSLTPFATSDWKSHSLLTVIDIVASAMTAAVYIPMAKVLDVWGRAEGFLLMLCLCTLGLILMAASKNLPTYCAAQVFYSVGFGGLNYSWNVIATDVTNLRNRGLAFAFTSSPAVITAFAGSKAAEGFYNNVSWQWGIGCWAIIFPCVALPLYGILRHNLRKAERQGIIVQEKSGRTWKQQIWYILKEFDLPGVLLFAGGLVIFLLPFTLAATAPNGWKTGYIIAMIVVGIVLLILFVLHQIYLAPTPFLKSHFLLDRTVLGACLLDATYQISYYCYASYFSSFLMVVNNVTISEAGYITNTFSAVSFVFLFITGYIIRVTGRFKFILWFCVPLYIFALGLMIHFRQPNGYIGYIVMCEVLFSVSGCIFILCVQLAVLASVDHQYVASVLAVLFVSGTIGGAIGSTVSGAIWTNTFKKALGWYLPESALPDLQTIYESLPAQLAYEVGTPERLAIQQAYGYAQTRMLAAGCSVMVLAFIAVAMIRNINVKTMTQTKGNVLYVVDGNALFLTATEAAWRRSASSHFAGGGIIVAIGYPLTGKLYDARRRSLDLTPPTQSPIAGYGGADAFMDFIDEKVRPAVKARFPQTTSWRESIYGHSYGGLFVLHVLFTRPQTFDCYMASSPSIWWNTRCIMHEAKAFLEDDTSDKQLPSLMVSFGSFEQDPPQWNDEPLDHYEARKQLAADLRMRGNILDLCEMLRDCTRLNTISLKAYEGEEHTSVMACSMSRSLTVFFEDWPLQRE
;
A
#
# COMPACT_ATOMS: atom_id res chain seq x y z
N MET A 1 39.97 59.06 7.53
CA MET A 1 40.10 58.73 8.97
C MET A 1 39.97 57.21 9.08
N ALA A 2 41.06 56.47 8.89
CA ALA A 2 42.04 56.01 9.92
C ALA A 2 41.48 54.77 10.65
N ASN A 3 42.11 53.60 10.80
CA ASN A 3 43.47 53.03 10.59
C ASN A 3 43.28 51.51 10.34
N MET A 4 44.02 50.75 9.51
CA MET A 4 45.46 50.41 9.44
C MET A 4 45.98 49.52 10.59
N ASN A 5 46.36 48.27 10.25
CA ASN A 5 47.62 47.53 10.60
C ASN A 5 47.46 46.05 10.25
N GLU A 6 48.06 45.52 9.18
CA GLU A 6 49.46 45.06 9.01
C GLU A 6 49.91 43.92 9.95
N SER A 7 50.26 42.76 9.36
CA SER A 7 51.62 42.22 9.48
C SER A 7 51.90 41.14 8.42
N HIS A 8 52.84 41.44 7.52
CA HIS A 8 53.55 40.52 6.63
C HIS A 8 54.45 39.54 7.40
N ARG A 9 54.68 38.34 6.85
CA ARG A 9 56.00 37.67 6.84
C ARG A 9 56.20 36.81 5.58
N ASN A 10 57.18 37.23 4.77
CA ASN A 10 57.85 36.48 3.70
C ASN A 10 59.07 35.74 4.27
N VAL A 11 59.27 34.48 3.89
CA VAL A 11 60.57 33.76 3.72
C VAL A 11 60.24 32.61 2.75
N GLY A 12 60.88 32.33 1.61
CA GLY A 12 62.23 32.61 1.15
C GLY A 12 62.96 31.28 0.87
N VAL A 13 62.86 30.79 -0.38
CA VAL A 13 63.87 30.04 -1.19
C VAL A 13 64.50 28.73 -0.65
N SER A 14 64.39 27.64 -1.43
CA SER A 14 65.55 26.91 -2.03
C SER A 14 65.14 25.60 -2.73
N THR A 15 65.36 25.52 -4.04
CA THR A 15 65.61 24.27 -4.78
C THR A 15 67.05 23.80 -4.55
N PRO A 16 67.35 22.52 -4.81
CA PRO A 16 68.32 22.26 -5.88
C PRO A 16 67.96 21.08 -6.80
N ILE A 17 68.48 21.26 -8.01
CA ILE A 17 68.54 20.36 -9.17
C ILE A 17 69.55 19.24 -8.89
N ASP A 18 69.33 18.03 -9.41
CA ASP A 18 70.43 17.19 -9.85
C ASP A 18 70.07 16.38 -11.10
N THR A 19 70.89 16.57 -12.12
CA THR A 19 70.84 16.05 -13.49
C THR A 19 71.50 14.67 -13.58
N LYS A 20 71.04 13.80 -14.51
CA LYS A 20 71.95 12.95 -15.30
C LYS A 20 71.29 12.44 -16.59
N GLU A 21 71.88 12.87 -17.70
CA GLU A 21 71.65 12.45 -19.08
C GLU A 21 72.06 10.99 -19.34
N SER A 22 71.42 10.34 -20.33
CA SER A 22 72.16 9.64 -21.39
C SER A 22 71.29 9.47 -22.65
N SER A 23 71.79 10.05 -23.73
CA SER A 23 71.35 10.06 -25.13
C SER A 23 71.55 8.75 -25.91
N LEU A 24 70.77 8.54 -27.00
CA LEU A 24 71.04 7.82 -28.28
C LEU A 24 69.73 7.89 -29.11
N VAL A 25 69.50 8.75 -30.12
CA VAL A 25 70.04 8.96 -31.49
C VAL A 25 69.63 7.91 -32.55
N MET A 26 68.75 8.34 -33.48
CA MET A 26 68.53 8.00 -34.91
C MET A 26 68.00 6.58 -35.25
N GLU A 27 67.09 6.34 -36.20
CA GLU A 27 67.07 6.77 -37.62
C GLU A 27 65.74 6.35 -38.33
N GLY A 28 65.22 7.18 -39.26
CA GLY A 28 64.46 6.91 -40.53
C GLY A 28 63.34 5.85 -40.61
N ASP A 29 62.31 5.90 -41.47
CA ASP A 29 62.03 6.69 -42.66
C ASP A 29 60.56 6.42 -43.14
N THR A 30 59.97 7.39 -43.86
CA THR A 30 58.90 7.30 -44.91
C THR A 30 57.52 6.69 -44.59
N LEU A 31 56.44 7.47 -44.48
CA LEU A 31 55.55 8.05 -45.53
C LEU A 31 54.81 7.04 -46.42
N VAL A 32 53.47 7.03 -46.40
CA VAL A 32 52.56 7.14 -47.58
C VAL A 32 51.15 7.59 -47.12
N GLU A 33 50.67 8.68 -47.71
CA GLU A 33 49.31 9.25 -47.65
C GLU A 33 48.28 8.43 -48.45
N SER A 34 46.98 8.53 -48.10
CA SER A 34 45.93 8.80 -49.10
C SER A 34 44.56 9.17 -48.50
N ASN A 35 44.22 10.44 -48.69
CA ASN A 35 42.95 11.05 -49.11
C ASN A 35 41.59 10.52 -48.60
N ILE A 36 40.91 11.40 -47.85
CA ILE A 36 39.47 11.43 -47.62
C ILE A 36 38.86 12.46 -48.57
N ASP A 37 37.92 12.04 -49.41
CA ASP A 37 37.03 12.92 -50.15
C ASP A 37 35.75 13.19 -49.36
N ALA A 38 35.40 14.47 -49.25
CA ALA A 38 34.19 15.01 -48.65
C ALA A 38 33.10 15.24 -49.69
N ILE A 39 31.83 14.87 -49.44
CA ILE A 39 30.66 15.42 -50.17
C ILE A 39 29.43 15.60 -49.26
N ASN A 40 29.13 16.89 -49.01
CA ASN A 40 27.87 17.65 -49.00
C ASN A 40 26.58 17.19 -48.30
N GLU A 41 26.16 18.08 -47.39
CA GLU A 41 24.78 18.41 -47.03
C GLU A 41 24.03 19.12 -48.18
N LYS A 42 22.78 18.70 -48.44
CA LYS A 42 21.59 19.57 -48.66
C LYS A 42 20.37 18.74 -49.04
N ASN A 43 19.32 18.83 -48.21
CA ASN A 43 17.90 19.05 -48.59
C ASN A 43 16.97 18.57 -47.48
N VAL A 44 16.40 19.49 -46.67
CA VAL A 44 15.10 19.28 -46.03
C VAL A 44 14.31 20.59 -46.07
N THR A 45 13.15 20.53 -46.71
CA THR A 45 12.13 21.59 -46.83
C THR A 45 11.36 21.78 -45.51
N PRO A 46 10.96 23.01 -45.14
CA PRO A 46 10.14 23.26 -43.96
C PRO A 46 8.65 23.22 -44.33
N GLY A 47 7.93 22.16 -43.95
CA GLY A 47 6.52 22.03 -44.29
C GLY A 47 5.84 20.76 -43.80
N SER A 48 5.89 20.48 -42.51
CA SER A 48 5.03 19.48 -41.84
C SER A 48 5.04 19.60 -40.31
N LEU A 49 5.07 20.83 -39.79
CA LEU A 49 4.80 21.10 -38.37
C LEU A 49 3.31 21.40 -38.20
N GLU A 50 2.47 20.35 -38.14
CA GLU A 50 1.16 20.35 -37.46
C GLU A 50 0.46 19.00 -37.69
N LYS A 51 0.76 18.03 -36.82
CA LYS A 51 -0.04 16.82 -36.43
C LYS A 51 0.90 15.66 -36.06
N ALA A 52 1.59 15.81 -34.94
CA ALA A 52 2.22 14.70 -34.23
C ALA A 52 2.34 15.07 -32.74
N SER A 53 1.19 15.16 -32.08
CA SER A 53 1.14 15.29 -30.61
C SER A 53 -0.08 14.55 -30.10
N ASP A 54 -0.02 13.21 -30.14
CA ASP A 54 -0.81 12.34 -29.25
C ASP A 54 -0.48 10.86 -29.48
N SER A 55 0.80 10.48 -29.35
CA SER A 55 1.21 9.10 -29.05
C SER A 55 2.72 9.03 -28.84
N ASP A 56 3.18 9.16 -27.60
CA ASP A 56 4.19 8.27 -27.01
C ASP A 56 4.62 8.72 -25.61
N GLY A 57 4.96 7.74 -24.77
CA GLY A 57 5.49 7.95 -23.42
C GLY A 57 4.80 7.13 -22.34
N ASN A 58 4.67 5.82 -22.53
CA ASN A 58 4.29 4.90 -21.44
C ASN A 58 5.15 3.62 -21.55
N GLU A 59 6.47 3.78 -21.43
CA GLU A 59 7.38 2.65 -21.26
C GLU A 59 7.20 2.04 -19.86
N LYS A 60 7.11 0.71 -19.85
CA LYS A 60 6.37 -0.08 -18.86
C LYS A 60 7.13 -0.18 -17.53
N GLU A 61 6.50 0.34 -16.48
CA GLU A 61 6.87 0.04 -15.09
C GLU A 61 6.79 -1.49 -14.85
N LYS A 62 7.71 -2.07 -14.08
CA LYS A 62 7.65 -3.50 -13.69
C LYS A 62 7.10 -3.64 -12.25
N PRO A 63 6.40 -4.76 -11.95
CA PRO A 63 5.97 -5.08 -10.58
C PRO A 63 7.15 -5.25 -9.62
N SER A 64 6.92 -5.00 -8.33
CA SER A 64 7.92 -5.14 -7.26
C SER A 64 8.35 -6.60 -7.05
N GLU A 65 9.66 -6.88 -7.10
CA GLU A 65 10.20 -8.25 -7.08
C GLU A 65 10.04 -8.96 -5.73
N ASP A 66 10.01 -8.23 -4.62
CA ASP A 66 9.86 -8.80 -3.27
C ASP A 66 8.39 -8.94 -2.82
N ALA A 67 7.43 -8.45 -3.60
CA ALA A 67 6.02 -8.51 -3.21
C ALA A 67 5.39 -9.89 -3.42
N GLN A 68 4.32 -10.14 -2.66
CA GLN A 68 3.55 -11.38 -2.80
C GLN A 68 2.90 -11.49 -4.19
N ASN A 69 2.66 -12.71 -4.67
CA ASN A 69 2.26 -12.97 -6.06
C ASN A 69 0.94 -12.28 -6.45
N GLY A 70 -0.03 -12.23 -5.55
CA GLY A 70 -1.28 -11.48 -5.74
C GLY A 70 -1.03 -9.98 -5.91
N VAL A 71 -0.13 -9.40 -5.10
CA VAL A 71 0.36 -8.00 -5.22
C VAL A 71 0.94 -7.74 -6.61
N LYS A 72 1.91 -8.56 -7.03
CA LYS A 72 2.54 -8.50 -8.36
C LYS A 72 1.54 -8.57 -9.50
N LYS A 73 0.57 -9.50 -9.42
CA LYS A 73 -0.51 -9.62 -10.42
C LYS A 73 -1.30 -8.34 -10.56
N MET A 74 -1.61 -7.66 -9.45
CA MET A 74 -2.37 -6.42 -9.48
C MET A 74 -1.56 -5.24 -10.00
N GLU A 75 -0.30 -5.12 -9.59
CA GLU A 75 0.61 -4.10 -10.14
C GLU A 75 0.74 -4.26 -11.66
N ALA A 76 0.97 -5.48 -12.15
CA ALA A 76 1.03 -5.78 -13.58
C ALA A 76 -0.28 -5.41 -14.30
N VAL A 77 -1.41 -5.68 -13.66
CA VAL A 77 -2.74 -5.32 -14.12
C VAL A 77 -2.89 -3.79 -14.21
N THR A 78 -2.49 -3.02 -13.20
CA THR A 78 -2.54 -1.55 -13.23
C THR A 78 -1.66 -0.95 -14.33
N ILE A 79 -0.51 -1.56 -14.62
CA ILE A 79 0.40 -1.16 -15.71
C ILE A 79 -0.23 -1.46 -17.09
N ALA A 80 -0.93 -2.59 -17.22
CA ALA A 80 -1.49 -3.05 -18.49
C ALA A 80 -2.84 -2.41 -18.88
N TRP A 81 -3.47 -1.67 -17.97
CA TRP A 81 -4.82 -1.16 -18.15
C TRP A 81 -4.93 0.00 -19.13
N SER A 82 -5.95 -0.07 -19.98
CA SER A 82 -6.37 1.09 -20.77
C SER A 82 -7.24 2.03 -19.93
N LYS A 83 -7.35 3.31 -20.33
CA LYS A 83 -8.33 4.24 -19.71
C LYS A 83 -9.75 3.66 -19.70
N LYS A 84 -10.14 2.92 -20.76
CA LYS A 84 -11.45 2.23 -20.85
C LYS A 84 -11.59 1.11 -19.81
N SER A 85 -10.54 0.31 -19.60
CA SER A 85 -10.52 -0.75 -18.59
C SER A 85 -10.67 -0.16 -17.18
N LEU A 86 -9.95 0.92 -16.88
CA LEU A 86 -9.99 1.60 -15.57
C LEU A 86 -11.39 2.17 -15.29
N VAL A 87 -11.99 2.88 -16.25
CA VAL A 87 -13.36 3.38 -16.14
C VAL A 87 -14.35 2.23 -15.97
N GLY A 88 -14.18 1.14 -16.73
CA GLY A 88 -15.00 -0.06 -16.60
C GLY A 88 -14.95 -0.66 -15.20
N VAL A 89 -13.77 -0.78 -14.59
CA VAL A 89 -13.61 -1.29 -13.21
C VAL A 89 -14.32 -0.38 -12.20
N ILE A 90 -14.13 0.94 -12.29
CA ILE A 90 -14.76 1.89 -11.37
C ILE A 90 -16.29 1.87 -11.50
N LEU A 91 -16.82 1.81 -12.72
CA LEU A 91 -18.26 1.69 -12.97
C LEU A 91 -18.84 0.36 -12.46
N LEU A 92 -18.11 -0.74 -12.61
CA LEU A 92 -18.53 -2.05 -12.09
C LEU A 92 -18.49 -2.08 -10.56
N ILE A 93 -17.49 -1.47 -9.91
CA ILE A 93 -17.47 -1.29 -8.45
C ILE A 93 -18.67 -0.45 -8.01
N TRP A 94 -18.99 0.64 -8.72
CA TRP A 94 -20.17 1.46 -8.46
C TRP A 94 -21.48 0.65 -8.57
N LEU A 95 -21.60 -0.22 -9.59
CA LEU A 95 -22.78 -1.05 -9.78
C LEU A 95 -22.91 -2.14 -8.71
N VAL A 96 -21.80 -2.79 -8.34
CA VAL A 96 -21.76 -3.80 -7.27
C VAL A 96 -22.11 -3.17 -5.92
N THR A 97 -21.59 -1.98 -5.63
CA THR A 97 -21.91 -1.25 -4.40
C THR A 97 -23.36 -0.78 -4.37
N LEU A 98 -23.93 -0.31 -5.49
CA LEU A 98 -25.37 -0.02 -5.62
C LEU A 98 -26.21 -1.24 -5.23
N VAL A 99 -25.97 -2.39 -5.87
CA VAL A 99 -26.77 -3.60 -5.68
C VAL A 99 -26.55 -4.16 -4.27
N ASN A 100 -25.33 -4.11 -3.74
CA ASN A 100 -25.05 -4.48 -2.35
C ASN A 100 -25.84 -3.61 -1.36
N ASN A 101 -25.84 -2.29 -1.55
CA ASN A 101 -26.53 -1.36 -0.65
C ASN A 101 -28.05 -1.56 -0.71
N PHE A 102 -28.61 -1.73 -1.91
CA PHE A 102 -30.04 -1.99 -2.09
C PHE A 102 -30.46 -3.25 -1.35
N LYS A 103 -29.73 -4.35 -1.57
CA LYS A 103 -29.92 -5.61 -0.86
C LYS A 103 -29.77 -5.44 0.65
N ALA A 104 -28.76 -4.71 1.12
CA ALA A 104 -28.53 -4.51 2.56
C ALA A 104 -29.71 -3.78 3.23
N THR A 105 -30.24 -2.74 2.58
CA THR A 105 -31.43 -2.01 3.08
C THR A 105 -32.68 -2.90 3.12
N ILE A 106 -32.90 -3.74 2.11
CA ILE A 106 -34.04 -4.67 2.10
C ILE A 106 -33.91 -5.72 3.21
N VAL A 107 -32.78 -6.43 3.24
CA VAL A 107 -32.53 -7.48 4.23
C VAL A 107 -32.65 -6.91 5.64
N GLY A 108 -32.00 -5.77 5.91
CA GLY A 108 -32.03 -5.13 7.23
C GLY A 108 -33.43 -4.68 7.67
N SER A 109 -34.28 -4.23 6.73
CA SER A 109 -35.67 -3.85 7.04
C SER A 109 -36.55 -5.06 7.34
N LEU A 110 -36.23 -6.24 6.78
CA LEU A 110 -36.99 -7.48 6.94
C LEU A 110 -36.52 -8.34 8.12
N THR A 111 -35.27 -8.22 8.57
CA THR A 111 -34.69 -9.03 9.67
C THR A 111 -35.50 -8.99 10.98
N PRO A 112 -36.01 -7.83 11.47
CA PRO A 112 -36.85 -7.79 12.67
C PRO A 112 -38.13 -8.63 12.55
N PHE A 113 -38.69 -8.74 11.35
CA PHE A 113 -39.87 -9.54 11.06
C PHE A 113 -39.54 -11.02 10.95
N ALA A 114 -38.46 -11.37 10.23
CA ALA A 114 -37.99 -12.75 10.13
C ALA A 114 -37.71 -13.36 11.52
N THR A 115 -37.04 -12.63 12.41
CA THR A 115 -36.79 -13.09 13.79
C THR A 115 -38.05 -13.14 14.66
N SER A 116 -39.05 -12.29 14.38
CA SER A 116 -40.35 -12.31 15.09
C SER A 116 -41.21 -13.52 14.73
N ASP A 117 -41.14 -14.05 13.50
CA ASP A 117 -41.85 -15.28 13.10
C ASP A 117 -41.48 -16.49 13.98
N TRP A 118 -40.27 -16.49 14.54
CA TRP A 118 -39.79 -17.51 15.50
C TRP A 118 -39.79 -17.02 16.96
N LYS A 119 -40.54 -15.96 17.30
CA LYS A 119 -40.62 -15.37 18.65
C LYS A 119 -39.25 -15.10 19.28
N SER A 120 -38.35 -14.55 18.49
CA SER A 120 -36.93 -14.40 18.85
C SER A 120 -36.41 -12.99 18.53
N HIS A 121 -37.27 -11.97 18.59
CA HIS A 121 -36.87 -10.58 18.31
C HIS A 121 -35.76 -10.09 19.26
N SER A 122 -35.78 -10.55 20.52
CA SER A 122 -34.73 -10.20 21.48
C SER A 122 -33.34 -10.73 21.09
N LEU A 123 -33.27 -11.79 20.27
CA LEU A 123 -32.02 -12.43 19.83
C LEU A 123 -31.38 -11.76 18.61
N LEU A 124 -31.94 -10.64 18.09
CA LEU A 124 -31.37 -9.91 16.95
C LEU A 124 -29.87 -9.60 17.15
N THR A 125 -29.51 -9.06 18.31
CA THR A 125 -28.11 -8.73 18.61
C THR A 125 -27.24 -9.98 18.71
N VAL A 126 -27.78 -11.10 19.20
CA VAL A 126 -27.04 -12.37 19.32
C VAL A 126 -26.60 -12.89 17.95
N ILE A 127 -27.53 -12.88 17.00
CA ILE A 127 -27.28 -13.30 15.61
C ILE A 127 -26.17 -12.43 14.99
N ASP A 128 -26.26 -11.12 15.18
CA ASP A 128 -25.29 -10.17 14.63
C ASP A 128 -23.91 -10.29 15.29
N ILE A 129 -23.83 -10.53 16.61
CA ILE A 129 -22.56 -10.72 17.31
C ILE A 129 -21.81 -11.93 16.76
N VAL A 130 -22.50 -13.08 16.61
CA VAL A 130 -21.89 -14.30 16.06
C VAL A 130 -21.43 -14.07 14.63
N ALA A 131 -22.29 -13.49 13.79
CA ALA A 131 -21.94 -13.22 12.40
C ALA A 131 -20.78 -12.21 12.26
N SER A 132 -20.74 -11.19 13.10
CA SER A 132 -19.66 -10.18 13.14
C SER A 132 -18.34 -10.79 13.60
N ALA A 133 -18.35 -11.62 14.65
CA ALA A 133 -17.16 -12.31 15.12
C ALA A 133 -16.52 -13.18 14.02
N MET A 134 -17.36 -13.95 13.30
CA MET A 134 -16.91 -14.78 12.19
C MET A 134 -16.42 -13.95 11.01
N THR A 135 -17.08 -12.82 10.73
CA THR A 135 -16.64 -11.89 9.67
C THR A 135 -15.28 -11.27 10.00
N ALA A 136 -15.09 -10.80 11.23
CA ALA A 136 -13.82 -10.25 11.70
C ALA A 136 -12.68 -11.27 11.60
N ALA A 137 -12.94 -12.52 11.98
CA ALA A 137 -11.97 -13.62 11.89
C ALA A 137 -11.51 -13.90 10.44
N VAL A 138 -12.32 -13.54 9.43
CA VAL A 138 -12.03 -13.82 8.02
C VAL A 138 -11.19 -12.74 7.34
N TYR A 139 -11.16 -11.49 7.82
CA TYR A 139 -10.46 -10.40 7.11
C TYR A 139 -8.95 -10.63 6.95
N ILE A 140 -8.26 -11.15 7.97
CA ILE A 140 -6.83 -11.48 7.88
C ILE A 140 -6.55 -12.61 6.87
N PRO A 141 -7.22 -13.79 6.96
CA PRO A 141 -7.13 -14.80 5.92
C PRO A 141 -7.44 -14.24 4.53
N MET A 142 -8.46 -13.38 4.46
CA MET A 142 -8.89 -12.80 3.20
C MET A 142 -7.84 -11.88 2.59
N ALA A 143 -7.18 -11.06 3.40
CA ALA A 143 -6.04 -10.25 2.96
C ALA A 143 -4.93 -11.14 2.39
N LYS A 144 -4.57 -12.22 3.09
CA LYS A 144 -3.59 -13.20 2.58
C LYS A 144 -4.04 -13.85 1.27
N VAL A 145 -5.33 -14.15 1.09
CA VAL A 145 -5.86 -14.62 -0.21
C VAL A 145 -5.62 -13.58 -1.31
N LEU A 146 -5.91 -12.30 -1.05
CA LEU A 146 -5.71 -11.23 -2.03
C LEU A 146 -4.23 -11.01 -2.36
N ASP A 147 -3.36 -11.10 -1.36
CA ASP A 147 -1.92 -10.87 -1.50
C ASP A 147 -1.18 -12.08 -2.11
N VAL A 148 -1.64 -13.32 -1.87
CA VAL A 148 -0.99 -14.55 -2.37
C VAL A 148 -1.61 -15.06 -3.67
N TRP A 149 -2.94 -15.14 -3.77
CA TRP A 149 -3.62 -15.68 -4.95
C TRP A 149 -4.00 -14.59 -5.95
N GLY A 150 -4.55 -13.48 -5.47
CA GLY A 150 -4.95 -12.34 -6.30
C GLY A 150 -6.34 -11.80 -5.96
N ARG A 151 -6.59 -10.57 -6.44
CA ARG A 151 -7.84 -9.83 -6.17
C ARG A 151 -9.08 -10.52 -6.75
N ALA A 152 -8.97 -11.06 -7.95
CA ALA A 152 -10.10 -11.68 -8.65
C ALA A 152 -10.53 -13.00 -7.97
N GLU A 153 -9.56 -13.84 -7.58
CA GLU A 153 -9.79 -15.11 -6.90
C GLU A 153 -10.45 -14.89 -5.54
N GLY A 154 -9.94 -13.93 -4.77
CA GLY A 154 -10.55 -13.55 -3.50
C GLY A 154 -11.98 -13.05 -3.65
N PHE A 155 -12.22 -12.16 -4.62
CA PHE A 155 -13.56 -11.64 -4.89
C PHE A 155 -14.55 -12.77 -5.24
N LEU A 156 -14.16 -13.72 -6.08
CA LEU A 156 -15.03 -14.84 -6.47
C LEU A 156 -15.34 -15.78 -5.30
N LEU A 157 -14.37 -16.07 -4.44
CA LEU A 157 -14.57 -16.89 -3.24
C LEU A 157 -15.66 -16.30 -2.35
N MET A 158 -15.57 -14.99 -2.08
CA MET A 158 -16.52 -14.29 -1.22
C MET A 158 -17.90 -14.14 -1.88
N LEU A 159 -17.95 -14.03 -3.22
CA LEU A 159 -19.19 -14.07 -3.98
C LEU A 159 -19.93 -15.41 -3.83
N CYS A 160 -19.22 -16.53 -3.87
CA CYS A 160 -19.83 -17.84 -3.65
C CYS A 160 -20.40 -17.96 -2.23
N LEU A 161 -19.65 -17.51 -1.21
CA LEU A 161 -20.10 -17.56 0.19
C LEU A 161 -21.33 -16.67 0.45
N CYS A 162 -21.35 -15.44 -0.08
CA CYS A 162 -22.49 -14.55 0.14
C CYS A 162 -23.76 -15.06 -0.58
N THR A 163 -23.60 -15.67 -1.75
CA THR A 163 -24.69 -16.27 -2.51
C THR A 163 -25.27 -17.47 -1.77
N LEU A 164 -24.42 -18.35 -1.24
CA LEU A 164 -24.83 -19.45 -0.38
C LEU A 164 -25.60 -18.94 0.85
N GLY A 165 -25.10 -17.89 1.50
CA GLY A 165 -25.77 -17.24 2.63
C GLY A 165 -27.18 -16.78 2.30
N LEU A 166 -27.36 -16.08 1.17
CA LEU A 166 -28.68 -15.63 0.71
C LEU A 166 -29.65 -16.79 0.43
N ILE A 167 -29.17 -17.86 -0.22
CA ILE A 167 -29.97 -19.07 -0.49
C ILE A 167 -30.44 -19.70 0.81
N LEU A 168 -29.51 -19.89 1.77
CA LEU A 168 -29.82 -20.49 3.06
C LEU A 168 -30.75 -19.62 3.90
N MET A 169 -30.60 -18.29 3.87
CA MET A 169 -31.48 -17.36 4.59
C MET A 169 -32.91 -17.44 4.04
N ALA A 170 -33.07 -17.42 2.71
CA ALA A 170 -34.39 -17.51 2.06
C ALA A 170 -35.06 -18.88 2.27
N ALA A 171 -34.28 -19.96 2.33
CA ALA A 171 -34.79 -21.33 2.55
C ALA A 171 -34.99 -21.69 4.04
N SER A 172 -34.60 -20.81 4.97
CA SER A 172 -34.64 -21.10 6.40
C SER A 172 -36.07 -21.27 6.91
N LYS A 173 -36.29 -22.32 7.72
CA LYS A 173 -37.57 -22.65 8.35
C LYS A 173 -37.55 -22.56 9.87
N ASN A 174 -36.36 -22.32 10.43
CA ASN A 174 -36.12 -22.20 11.86
C ASN A 174 -34.95 -21.26 12.12
N LEU A 175 -34.87 -20.77 13.36
CA LEU A 175 -33.86 -19.82 13.78
C LEU A 175 -32.42 -20.36 13.64
N PRO A 176 -32.07 -21.60 14.08
CA PRO A 176 -30.70 -22.11 13.92
C PRO A 176 -30.18 -22.08 12.48
N THR A 177 -31.01 -22.50 11.51
CA THR A 177 -30.64 -22.44 10.09
C THR A 177 -30.46 -20.99 9.63
N TYR A 178 -31.32 -20.06 10.07
CA TYR A 178 -31.18 -18.63 9.75
C TYR A 178 -29.88 -18.05 10.34
N CYS A 179 -29.53 -18.40 11.58
CA CYS A 179 -28.27 -17.98 12.22
C CYS A 179 -27.05 -18.50 11.45
N ALA A 180 -27.05 -19.78 11.06
CA ALA A 180 -25.97 -20.35 10.25
C ALA A 180 -25.87 -19.65 8.88
N ALA A 181 -27.01 -19.36 8.26
CA ALA A 181 -27.07 -18.64 7.00
C ALA A 181 -26.53 -17.20 7.12
N GLN A 182 -26.83 -16.50 8.22
CA GLN A 182 -26.34 -15.16 8.51
C GLN A 182 -24.81 -15.13 8.59
N VAL A 183 -24.17 -16.19 9.08
CA VAL A 183 -22.70 -16.29 9.10
C VAL A 183 -22.14 -16.32 7.67
N PHE A 184 -22.66 -17.19 6.79
CA PHE A 184 -22.23 -17.22 5.38
C PHE A 184 -22.50 -15.90 4.66
N TYR A 185 -23.68 -15.31 4.90
CA TYR A 185 -24.07 -14.00 4.37
C TYR A 185 -23.07 -12.92 4.80
N SER A 186 -22.80 -12.81 6.10
CA SER A 186 -21.98 -11.73 6.66
C SER A 186 -20.50 -11.89 6.30
N VAL A 187 -19.98 -13.11 6.38
CA VAL A 187 -18.61 -13.43 5.95
C VAL A 187 -18.43 -13.12 4.45
N GLY A 188 -19.35 -13.59 3.61
CA GLY A 188 -19.28 -13.37 2.17
C GLY A 188 -19.39 -11.89 1.79
N PHE A 189 -20.39 -11.16 2.29
CA PHE A 189 -20.55 -9.74 1.99
C PHE A 189 -19.48 -8.86 2.63
N GLY A 190 -19.03 -9.20 3.85
CA GLY A 190 -17.93 -8.52 4.52
C GLY A 190 -16.62 -8.69 3.75
N GLY A 191 -16.27 -9.91 3.35
CA GLY A 191 -15.08 -10.21 2.56
C GLY A 191 -15.13 -9.63 1.14
N LEU A 192 -16.30 -9.61 0.51
CA LEU A 192 -16.51 -8.89 -0.76
C LEU A 192 -16.28 -7.39 -0.60
N ASN A 193 -16.85 -6.79 0.45
CA ASN A 193 -16.72 -5.35 0.72
C ASN A 193 -15.27 -4.93 0.92
N TYR A 194 -14.57 -5.73 1.71
CA TYR A 194 -13.14 -5.62 1.88
C TYR A 194 -12.39 -5.76 0.53
N SER A 195 -12.73 -6.75 -0.30
CA SER A 195 -12.06 -6.99 -1.58
C SER A 195 -12.18 -5.83 -2.57
N TRP A 196 -13.39 -5.29 -2.78
CA TRP A 196 -13.54 -4.15 -3.69
C TRP A 196 -12.98 -2.85 -3.12
N ASN A 197 -12.85 -2.71 -1.79
CA ASN A 197 -12.13 -1.59 -1.17
C ASN A 197 -10.63 -1.67 -1.44
N VAL A 198 -10.03 -2.86 -1.35
CA VAL A 198 -8.63 -3.09 -1.74
C VAL A 198 -8.45 -2.77 -3.22
N ILE A 199 -9.32 -3.27 -4.09
CA ILE A 199 -9.27 -2.98 -5.54
C ILE A 199 -9.44 -1.47 -5.81
N ALA A 200 -10.41 -0.80 -5.17
CA ALA A 200 -10.60 0.64 -5.31
C ALA A 200 -9.36 1.44 -4.84
N THR A 201 -8.67 0.94 -3.81
CA THR A 201 -7.42 1.52 -3.31
C THR A 201 -6.27 1.33 -4.29
N ASP A 202 -6.16 0.15 -4.90
CA ASP A 202 -5.13 -0.19 -5.89
C ASP A 202 -5.22 0.68 -7.15
N VAL A 203 -6.43 1.15 -7.50
CA VAL A 203 -6.68 1.90 -8.75
C VAL A 203 -6.77 3.40 -8.55
N THR A 204 -6.56 3.89 -7.32
CA THR A 204 -6.68 5.31 -6.96
C THR A 204 -5.46 5.84 -6.23
N ASN A 205 -4.99 7.01 -6.66
CA ASN A 205 -3.92 7.74 -5.97
C ASN A 205 -4.39 8.23 -4.59
N LEU A 206 -3.53 8.15 -3.58
CA LEU A 206 -3.82 8.54 -2.18
C LEU A 206 -4.40 9.96 -2.07
N ARG A 207 -3.88 10.92 -2.86
CA ARG A 207 -4.38 12.31 -2.90
C ARG A 207 -5.84 12.44 -3.36
N ASN A 208 -6.28 11.57 -4.26
CA ASN A 208 -7.62 11.61 -4.87
C ASN A 208 -8.56 10.57 -4.28
N ARG A 209 -8.06 9.76 -3.35
CA ARG A 209 -8.76 8.61 -2.79
C ARG A 209 -10.07 8.99 -2.10
N GLY A 210 -10.10 10.12 -1.39
CA GLY A 210 -11.35 10.61 -0.79
C GLY A 210 -12.44 10.95 -1.81
N LEU A 211 -12.08 11.47 -2.98
CA LEU A 211 -13.03 11.74 -4.06
C LEU A 211 -13.52 10.44 -4.72
N ALA A 212 -12.62 9.46 -4.89
CA ALA A 212 -12.99 8.16 -5.40
C ALA A 212 -13.96 7.43 -4.46
N PHE A 213 -13.72 7.49 -3.14
CA PHE A 213 -14.66 6.94 -2.15
C PHE A 213 -16.01 7.64 -2.20
N ALA A 214 -16.03 8.96 -2.27
CA ALA A 214 -17.29 9.71 -2.41
C ALA A 214 -18.09 9.28 -3.64
N PHE A 215 -17.41 9.03 -4.77
CA PHE A 215 -18.05 8.50 -5.97
C PHE A 215 -18.60 7.07 -5.75
N THR A 216 -17.81 6.15 -5.20
CA THR A 216 -18.28 4.77 -4.93
C THR A 216 -19.37 4.69 -3.86
N SER A 217 -19.49 5.70 -2.99
CA SER A 217 -20.56 5.80 -1.98
C SER A 217 -21.82 6.48 -2.50
N SER A 218 -21.75 7.23 -3.61
CA SER A 218 -22.90 7.93 -4.21
C SER A 218 -24.13 7.05 -4.53
N PRO A 219 -24.05 5.75 -4.89
CA PRO A 219 -25.25 4.95 -5.11
C PRO A 219 -26.16 4.84 -3.87
N ALA A 220 -25.61 5.05 -2.67
CA ALA A 220 -26.31 4.87 -1.41
C ALA A 220 -27.56 5.78 -1.28
N VAL A 221 -27.58 6.94 -1.94
CA VAL A 221 -28.74 7.85 -1.95
C VAL A 221 -29.96 7.23 -2.63
N ILE A 222 -29.75 6.46 -3.70
CA ILE A 222 -30.83 5.77 -4.43
C ILE A 222 -31.40 4.68 -3.52
N THR A 223 -30.51 3.91 -2.90
CA THR A 223 -30.90 2.74 -2.11
C THR A 223 -31.51 3.10 -0.77
N ALA A 224 -31.15 4.27 -0.20
CA ALA A 224 -31.71 4.76 1.06
C ALA A 224 -33.24 4.86 1.03
N PHE A 225 -33.82 5.22 -0.12
CA PHE A 225 -35.26 5.35 -0.29
C PHE A 225 -35.87 4.16 -1.04
N ALA A 226 -35.25 3.72 -2.13
CA ALA A 226 -35.78 2.60 -2.92
C ALA A 226 -35.78 1.28 -2.13
N GLY A 227 -34.74 1.06 -1.31
CA GLY A 227 -34.56 -0.14 -0.47
C GLY A 227 -35.72 -0.36 0.49
N SER A 228 -36.00 0.62 1.34
CA SER A 228 -37.02 0.50 2.38
C SER A 228 -38.42 0.37 1.81
N LYS A 229 -38.71 1.07 0.70
CA LYS A 229 -40.02 0.93 0.02
C LYS A 229 -40.18 -0.45 -0.62
N ALA A 230 -39.13 -0.98 -1.24
CA ALA A 230 -39.14 -2.33 -1.79
C ALA A 230 -39.32 -3.38 -0.68
N ALA A 231 -38.66 -3.21 0.46
CA ALA A 231 -38.79 -4.10 1.61
C ALA A 231 -40.24 -4.18 2.13
N GLU A 232 -40.89 -3.03 2.30
CA GLU A 232 -42.31 -2.96 2.67
C GLU A 232 -43.20 -3.66 1.63
N GLY A 233 -42.93 -3.44 0.34
CA GLY A 233 -43.64 -4.11 -0.75
C GLY A 233 -43.49 -5.64 -0.71
N PHE A 234 -42.28 -6.15 -0.46
CA PHE A 234 -42.03 -7.58 -0.29
C PHE A 234 -42.74 -8.14 0.94
N TYR A 235 -42.69 -7.43 2.07
CA TYR A 235 -43.33 -7.86 3.32
C TYR A 235 -44.84 -7.96 3.18
N ASN A 236 -45.49 -6.93 2.61
CA ASN A 236 -46.94 -6.84 2.55
C ASN A 236 -47.56 -7.69 1.43
N ASN A 237 -46.88 -7.85 0.29
CA ASN A 237 -47.50 -8.44 -0.91
C ASN A 237 -46.90 -9.80 -1.33
N VAL A 238 -45.77 -10.23 -0.74
CA VAL A 238 -45.05 -11.41 -1.21
C VAL A 238 -44.62 -12.32 -0.05
N SER A 239 -43.46 -12.04 0.55
CA SER A 239 -42.89 -12.72 1.72
C SER A 239 -41.52 -12.11 2.01
N TRP A 240 -41.09 -12.14 3.27
CA TRP A 240 -39.73 -11.72 3.60
C TRP A 240 -38.68 -12.68 3.02
N GLN A 241 -38.99 -13.98 2.89
CA GLN A 241 -38.10 -14.98 2.32
C GLN A 241 -37.72 -14.62 0.89
N TRP A 242 -38.70 -14.25 0.06
CA TRP A 242 -38.43 -13.87 -1.33
C TRP A 242 -37.79 -12.48 -1.47
N GLY A 243 -38.09 -11.57 -0.54
CA GLY A 243 -37.36 -10.29 -0.42
C GLY A 243 -35.86 -10.47 -0.20
N ILE A 244 -35.43 -11.58 0.41
CA ILE A 244 -34.01 -11.96 0.56
C ILE A 244 -33.55 -12.82 -0.63
N GLY A 245 -34.33 -13.83 -1.02
CA GLY A 245 -33.94 -14.86 -1.98
C GLY A 245 -33.71 -14.35 -3.40
N CYS A 246 -34.42 -13.31 -3.85
CA CYS A 246 -34.22 -12.75 -5.19
C CYS A 246 -32.78 -12.24 -5.41
N TRP A 247 -32.11 -11.79 -4.35
CA TRP A 247 -30.73 -11.30 -4.40
C TRP A 247 -29.70 -12.41 -4.62
N ALA A 248 -30.02 -13.67 -4.32
CA ALA A 248 -29.16 -14.80 -4.65
C ALA A 248 -28.99 -14.98 -6.18
N ILE A 249 -29.92 -14.42 -6.96
CA ILE A 249 -29.88 -14.43 -8.43
C ILE A 249 -29.29 -13.11 -8.94
N ILE A 250 -29.82 -11.97 -8.49
CA ILE A 250 -29.45 -10.64 -8.99
C ILE A 250 -27.98 -10.32 -8.68
N PHE A 251 -27.53 -10.59 -7.46
CA PHE A 251 -26.22 -10.15 -7.00
C PHE A 251 -25.06 -10.82 -7.77
N PRO A 252 -25.03 -12.15 -7.98
CA PRO A 252 -24.01 -12.79 -8.81
C PRO A 252 -23.98 -12.28 -10.25
N CYS A 253 -25.15 -12.06 -10.88
CA CYS A 253 -25.22 -11.54 -12.24
C CYS A 253 -24.53 -10.17 -12.37
N VAL A 254 -24.63 -9.32 -11.35
CA VAL A 254 -24.02 -7.98 -11.33
C VAL A 254 -22.55 -8.02 -10.91
N ALA A 255 -22.16 -8.93 -10.03
CA ALA A 255 -20.80 -9.04 -9.51
C ALA A 255 -19.83 -9.77 -10.44
N LEU A 256 -20.28 -10.79 -11.18
CA LEU A 256 -19.43 -11.58 -12.08
C LEU A 256 -18.72 -10.78 -13.18
N PRO A 257 -19.31 -9.73 -13.78
CA PRO A 257 -18.61 -8.85 -14.71
C PRO A 257 -17.34 -8.20 -14.12
N LEU A 258 -17.33 -7.84 -12.83
CA LEU A 258 -16.14 -7.29 -12.17
C LEU A 258 -15.01 -8.33 -12.08
N TYR A 259 -15.34 -9.59 -11.76
CA TYR A 259 -14.39 -10.68 -11.86
C TYR A 259 -13.87 -10.86 -13.30
N GLY A 260 -14.78 -10.81 -14.28
CA GLY A 260 -14.47 -10.95 -15.70
C GLY A 260 -13.46 -9.91 -16.20
N ILE A 261 -13.67 -8.63 -15.88
CA ILE A 261 -12.77 -7.55 -16.31
C ILE A 261 -11.39 -7.67 -15.65
N LEU A 262 -11.31 -8.02 -14.36
CA LEU A 262 -10.04 -8.22 -13.66
C LEU A 262 -9.26 -9.38 -14.29
N ARG A 263 -9.95 -10.50 -14.55
CA ARG A 263 -9.32 -11.69 -15.15
C ARG A 263 -8.88 -11.44 -16.59
N HIS A 264 -9.69 -10.72 -17.36
CA HIS A 264 -9.35 -10.36 -18.74
C HIS A 264 -8.09 -9.50 -18.80
N ASN A 265 -8.00 -8.47 -17.95
CA ASN A 265 -6.81 -7.61 -17.95
C ASN A 265 -5.57 -8.30 -17.36
N LEU A 266 -5.71 -9.24 -16.43
CA LEU A 266 -4.59 -10.06 -15.97
C LEU A 266 -4.02 -10.91 -17.12
N ARG A 267 -4.89 -11.57 -17.88
CA ARG A 267 -4.47 -12.32 -19.08
C ARG A 267 -3.83 -11.42 -20.13
N LYS A 268 -4.29 -10.17 -20.25
CA LYS A 268 -3.66 -9.17 -21.13
C LYS A 268 -2.25 -8.82 -20.66
N ALA A 269 -2.03 -8.63 -19.35
CA ALA A 269 -0.72 -8.36 -18.79
C ALA A 269 0.25 -9.55 -18.99
N GLU A 270 -0.24 -10.78 -18.80
CA GLU A 270 0.52 -12.02 -19.08
C GLU A 270 0.93 -12.10 -20.55
N ARG A 271 0.01 -11.83 -21.49
CA ARG A 271 0.29 -11.82 -22.94
C ARG A 271 1.29 -10.74 -23.36
N GLN A 272 1.35 -9.64 -22.61
CA GLN A 272 2.27 -8.53 -22.87
C GLN A 272 3.64 -8.72 -22.21
N GLY A 273 3.87 -9.86 -21.54
CA GLY A 273 5.13 -10.16 -20.86
C GLY A 273 5.41 -9.28 -19.62
N ILE A 274 4.40 -8.58 -19.09
CA ILE A 274 4.55 -7.69 -17.92
C ILE A 274 4.74 -8.52 -16.64
N ILE A 275 4.14 -9.71 -16.60
CA ILE A 275 4.31 -10.67 -15.52
C ILE A 275 4.58 -12.05 -16.13
N VAL A 276 5.68 -12.68 -15.72
CA VAL A 276 6.04 -14.05 -16.11
C VAL A 276 5.62 -14.97 -14.98
N GLN A 277 4.72 -15.92 -15.26
CA GLN A 277 4.40 -16.96 -14.29
C GLN A 277 5.58 -17.94 -14.20
N GLU A 278 6.39 -17.82 -13.15
CA GLU A 278 7.37 -18.85 -12.82
C GLU A 278 6.64 -20.16 -12.51
N LYS A 279 6.92 -21.21 -13.30
CA LYS A 279 6.44 -22.55 -12.97
C LYS A 279 7.13 -22.96 -11.67
N SER A 280 6.34 -23.08 -10.61
CA SER A 280 6.76 -23.36 -9.23
C SER A 280 7.78 -24.50 -9.11
N GLY A 281 7.74 -25.51 -9.99
CA GLY A 281 8.60 -26.71 -9.91
C GLY A 281 8.37 -27.55 -8.64
N ARG A 282 7.58 -27.07 -7.68
CA ARG A 282 7.30 -27.67 -6.38
C ARG A 282 6.42 -28.92 -6.54
N THR A 283 6.79 -29.98 -5.84
CA THR A 283 5.92 -31.14 -5.64
C THR A 283 4.65 -30.75 -4.86
N TRP A 284 3.59 -31.56 -4.93
CA TRP A 284 2.32 -31.26 -4.23
C TRP A 284 2.50 -31.04 -2.72
N LYS A 285 3.38 -31.82 -2.06
CA LYS A 285 3.71 -31.64 -0.63
C LYS A 285 4.43 -30.31 -0.38
N GLN A 286 5.41 -29.96 -1.20
CA GLN A 286 6.13 -28.68 -1.10
C GLN A 286 5.20 -27.50 -1.40
N GLN A 287 4.24 -27.66 -2.31
CA GLN A 287 3.24 -26.65 -2.62
C GLN A 287 2.30 -26.39 -1.45
N ILE A 288 1.82 -27.46 -0.77
CA ILE A 288 1.03 -27.32 0.46
C ILE A 288 1.84 -26.61 1.53
N TRP A 289 3.07 -27.05 1.79
CA TRP A 289 3.93 -26.44 2.81
C TRP A 289 4.22 -24.97 2.51
N TYR A 290 4.48 -24.63 1.24
CA TYR A 290 4.63 -23.26 0.80
C TYR A 290 3.37 -22.43 1.08
N ILE A 291 2.18 -22.94 0.73
CA ILE A 291 0.92 -22.23 1.01
C ILE A 291 0.71 -22.05 2.51
N LEU A 292 0.94 -23.09 3.32
CA LEU A 292 0.78 -23.03 4.78
C LEU A 292 1.69 -21.97 5.41
N LYS A 293 2.93 -21.87 4.93
CA LYS A 293 3.91 -20.86 5.38
C LYS A 293 3.50 -19.46 4.92
N GLU A 294 3.19 -19.29 3.63
CA GLU A 294 2.90 -17.98 3.03
C GLU A 294 1.59 -17.35 3.56
N PHE A 295 0.61 -18.22 3.84
CA PHE A 295 -0.68 -17.84 4.42
C PHE A 295 -0.62 -17.59 5.93
N ASP A 296 0.48 -17.98 6.59
CA ASP A 296 0.62 -17.97 8.05
C ASP A 296 -0.57 -18.63 8.77
N LEU A 297 -0.85 -19.90 8.41
CA LEU A 297 -2.00 -20.62 8.95
C LEU A 297 -2.04 -20.68 10.49
N PRO A 298 -0.91 -20.90 11.22
CA PRO A 298 -0.92 -20.87 12.69
C PRO A 298 -1.36 -19.52 13.25
N GLY A 299 -0.85 -18.41 12.69
CA GLY A 299 -1.26 -17.06 13.10
C GLY A 299 -2.74 -16.81 12.84
N VAL A 300 -3.22 -17.20 11.65
CA VAL A 300 -4.65 -17.13 11.30
C VAL A 300 -5.52 -17.91 12.28
N LEU A 301 -5.14 -19.13 12.65
CA LEU A 301 -5.89 -19.97 13.58
C LEU A 301 -5.90 -19.40 15.01
N LEU A 302 -4.76 -18.89 15.48
CA LEU A 302 -4.66 -18.22 16.79
C LEU A 302 -5.56 -16.98 16.84
N PHE A 303 -5.52 -16.16 15.80
CA PHE A 303 -6.34 -14.96 15.71
C PHE A 303 -7.84 -15.29 15.61
N ALA A 304 -8.24 -16.12 14.64
CA ALA A 304 -9.63 -16.47 14.42
C ALA A 304 -10.22 -17.22 15.63
N GLY A 305 -9.51 -18.22 16.14
CA GLY A 305 -9.91 -18.98 17.32
C GLY A 305 -9.98 -18.11 18.57
N GLY A 306 -8.94 -17.30 18.82
CA GLY A 306 -8.90 -16.39 19.95
C GLY A 306 -10.04 -15.37 19.92
N LEU A 307 -10.32 -14.79 18.75
CA LEU A 307 -11.38 -13.81 18.59
C LEU A 307 -12.77 -14.40 18.78
N VAL A 308 -13.06 -15.55 18.17
CA VAL A 308 -14.36 -16.23 18.32
C VAL A 308 -14.59 -16.64 19.77
N ILE A 309 -13.59 -17.27 20.41
CA ILE A 309 -13.67 -17.69 21.81
C ILE A 309 -13.82 -16.48 22.74
N PHE A 310 -13.16 -15.36 22.44
CA PHE A 310 -13.30 -14.13 23.22
C PHE A 310 -14.70 -13.49 23.10
N LEU A 311 -15.31 -13.52 21.91
CA LEU A 311 -16.59 -12.86 21.64
C LEU A 311 -17.82 -13.70 22.02
N LEU A 312 -17.73 -15.04 21.99
CA LEU A 312 -18.83 -15.95 22.35
C LEU A 312 -19.49 -15.70 23.74
N PRO A 313 -18.74 -15.41 24.82
CA PRO A 313 -19.27 -15.26 26.17
C PRO A 313 -20.23 -14.09 26.31
N PHE A 314 -20.02 -13.03 25.53
CA PHE A 314 -20.86 -11.84 25.52
C PHE A 314 -22.30 -12.13 25.11
N THR A 315 -22.49 -13.17 24.30
CA THR A 315 -23.79 -13.71 23.92
C THR A 315 -24.32 -14.69 24.98
N LEU A 316 -23.49 -15.65 25.39
CA LEU A 316 -23.92 -16.77 26.23
C LEU A 316 -24.11 -16.40 27.71
N ALA A 317 -23.54 -15.28 28.16
CA ALA A 317 -23.62 -14.87 29.56
C ALA A 317 -25.06 -14.65 30.03
N ALA A 318 -26.00 -14.28 29.15
CA ALA A 318 -27.40 -14.07 29.53
C ALA A 318 -28.16 -15.38 29.82
N THR A 319 -27.77 -16.49 29.19
CA THR A 319 -28.41 -17.80 29.33
C THR A 319 -27.61 -18.77 30.20
N ALA A 320 -26.43 -18.35 30.65
CA ALA A 320 -25.57 -19.14 31.51
C ALA A 320 -26.16 -19.29 32.93
N PRO A 321 -26.00 -20.46 33.59
CA PRO A 321 -26.59 -20.75 34.90
C PRO A 321 -26.37 -19.67 35.98
N ASN A 322 -25.17 -19.09 36.03
CA ASN A 322 -24.78 -18.03 36.99
C ASN A 322 -24.41 -16.72 36.28
N GLY A 323 -24.94 -16.52 35.07
CA GLY A 323 -24.59 -15.40 34.21
C GLY A 323 -23.08 -15.29 33.96
N TRP A 324 -22.53 -14.07 34.11
CA TRP A 324 -21.10 -13.77 33.99
C TRP A 324 -20.19 -14.50 34.98
N LYS A 325 -20.74 -14.99 36.11
CA LYS A 325 -19.96 -15.75 37.12
C LYS A 325 -19.79 -17.22 36.74
N THR A 326 -20.39 -17.67 35.64
CA THR A 326 -20.33 -19.06 35.20
C THR A 326 -18.91 -19.42 34.72
N GLY A 327 -18.37 -20.55 35.18
CA GLY A 327 -16.97 -20.92 34.92
C GLY A 327 -16.57 -20.95 33.44
N TYR A 328 -17.41 -21.48 32.55
CA TYR A 328 -17.09 -21.53 31.12
C TYR A 328 -17.08 -20.15 30.45
N ILE A 329 -17.86 -19.18 30.94
CA ILE A 329 -17.86 -17.78 30.46
C ILE A 329 -16.50 -17.16 30.76
N ILE A 330 -16.03 -17.28 32.00
CA ILE A 330 -14.72 -16.77 32.43
C ILE A 330 -13.60 -17.46 31.65
N ALA A 331 -13.66 -18.79 31.51
CA ALA A 331 -12.66 -19.56 30.78
C ALA A 331 -12.53 -19.10 29.32
N MET A 332 -13.65 -18.89 28.61
CA MET A 332 -13.65 -18.40 27.24
C MET A 332 -13.04 -16.99 27.13
N ILE A 333 -13.36 -16.05 28.03
CA ILE A 333 -12.75 -14.71 28.03
C ILE A 333 -11.23 -14.81 28.20
N VAL A 334 -10.76 -15.56 29.20
CA VAL A 334 -9.33 -15.70 29.52
C VAL A 334 -8.59 -16.41 28.38
N VAL A 335 -9.10 -17.54 27.90
CA VAL A 335 -8.48 -18.30 26.78
C VAL A 335 -8.47 -17.46 25.52
N GLY A 336 -9.55 -16.74 25.21
CA GLY A 336 -9.62 -15.85 24.06
C GLY A 336 -8.52 -14.77 24.10
N ILE A 337 -8.36 -14.08 25.24
CA ILE A 337 -7.29 -13.08 25.44
C ILE A 337 -5.90 -13.72 25.29
N VAL A 338 -5.67 -14.88 25.91
CA VAL A 338 -4.38 -15.59 25.82
C VAL A 338 -4.05 -15.95 24.37
N LEU A 339 -5.02 -16.48 23.60
CA LEU A 339 -4.82 -16.81 22.19
C LEU A 339 -4.53 -15.58 21.34
N LEU A 340 -5.18 -14.44 21.60
CA LEU A 340 -4.89 -13.18 20.92
C LEU A 340 -3.48 -12.63 21.25
N ILE A 341 -3.03 -12.77 22.50
CA ILE A 341 -1.65 -12.43 22.89
C ILE A 341 -0.66 -13.36 22.18
N LEU A 342 -0.93 -14.67 22.16
CA LEU A 342 -0.10 -15.64 21.46
C LEU A 342 -0.04 -15.36 19.95
N PHE A 343 -1.13 -14.89 19.35
CA PHE A 343 -1.13 -14.41 17.97
C PHE A 343 -0.14 -13.25 17.77
N VAL A 344 -0.18 -12.22 18.62
CA VAL A 344 0.74 -11.08 18.53
C VAL A 344 2.20 -11.54 18.70
N LEU A 345 2.48 -12.39 19.70
CA LEU A 345 3.83 -12.94 19.91
C LEU A 345 4.29 -13.79 18.71
N HIS A 346 3.40 -14.59 18.13
CA HIS A 346 3.68 -15.37 16.93
C HIS A 346 4.03 -14.46 15.74
N GLN A 347 3.27 -13.39 15.50
CA GLN A 347 3.57 -12.41 14.44
C GLN A 347 4.91 -11.71 14.62
N ILE A 348 5.31 -11.42 15.85
CA ILE A 348 6.54 -10.67 16.13
C ILE A 348 7.78 -11.57 16.08
N TYR A 349 7.70 -12.78 16.63
CA TYR A 349 8.89 -13.60 16.90
C TYR A 349 9.00 -14.89 16.09
N LEU A 350 7.89 -15.47 15.62
CA LEU A 350 7.87 -16.84 15.09
C LEU A 350 7.50 -16.91 13.61
N ALA A 351 6.64 -16.01 13.12
CA ALA A 351 6.11 -16.03 11.76
C ALA A 351 7.22 -15.76 10.72
N PRO A 352 7.50 -16.69 9.80
CA PRO A 352 8.52 -16.47 8.76
C PRO A 352 8.12 -15.40 7.75
N THR A 353 6.82 -15.28 7.47
CA THR A 353 6.22 -14.30 6.56
C THR A 353 5.02 -13.64 7.25
N PRO A 354 5.29 -12.75 8.23
CA PRO A 354 4.25 -12.17 9.08
C PRO A 354 3.19 -11.47 8.23
N PHE A 355 1.96 -11.47 8.72
CA PHE A 355 0.83 -10.86 8.02
C PHE A 355 1.01 -9.35 7.81
N LEU A 356 1.49 -8.65 8.83
CA LEU A 356 1.88 -7.26 8.75
C LEU A 356 3.15 -7.09 9.58
N LYS A 357 4.13 -6.35 9.05
CA LYS A 357 5.40 -6.12 9.77
C LYS A 357 5.13 -5.45 11.12
N SER A 358 5.89 -5.84 12.14
CA SER A 358 5.70 -5.42 13.54
C SER A 358 5.71 -3.90 13.72
N HIS A 359 6.56 -3.17 12.99
CA HIS A 359 6.61 -1.71 13.09
C HIS A 359 5.36 -1.01 12.53
N PHE A 360 4.61 -1.63 11.61
CA PHE A 360 3.33 -1.10 11.14
C PHE A 360 2.20 -1.42 12.12
N LEU A 361 2.20 -2.63 12.69
CA LEU A 361 1.24 -3.02 13.75
C LEU A 361 1.33 -2.10 14.98
N LEU A 362 2.54 -1.66 15.32
CA LEU A 362 2.80 -0.77 16.45
C LEU A 362 2.88 0.71 16.06
N ASP A 363 2.61 1.08 14.80
CA ASP A 363 2.59 2.50 14.44
C ASP A 363 1.39 3.20 15.09
N ARG A 364 1.67 4.29 15.81
CA ARG A 364 0.64 5.06 16.51
C ARG A 364 -0.48 5.58 15.61
N THR A 365 -0.23 5.78 14.31
CA THR A 365 -1.25 6.21 13.36
C THR A 365 -2.21 5.07 13.04
N VAL A 366 -1.66 3.86 12.80
CA VAL A 366 -2.46 2.66 12.56
C VAL A 366 -3.29 2.33 13.80
N LEU A 367 -2.66 2.31 14.98
CA LEU A 367 -3.36 2.08 16.26
C LEU A 367 -4.42 3.15 16.53
N GLY A 368 -4.09 4.43 16.33
CA GLY A 368 -5.04 5.53 16.53
C GLY A 368 -6.23 5.47 15.56
N ALA A 369 -6.00 5.09 14.30
CA ALA A 369 -7.06 4.89 13.31
C ALA A 369 -7.97 3.72 13.69
N CYS A 370 -7.40 2.58 14.07
CA CYS A 370 -8.15 1.41 14.52
C CYS A 370 -8.95 1.69 15.78
N LEU A 371 -8.37 2.40 16.76
CA LEU A 371 -9.06 2.78 18.00
C LEU A 371 -10.22 3.73 17.72
N LEU A 372 -10.05 4.70 16.82
CA LEU A 372 -11.12 5.63 16.44
C LEU A 372 -12.26 4.88 15.75
N ASP A 373 -11.93 3.99 14.82
CA ASP A 373 -12.92 3.16 14.10
C ASP A 373 -13.68 2.25 15.07
N ALA A 374 -12.98 1.51 15.95
CA ALA A 374 -13.62 0.68 16.97
C ALA A 374 -14.50 1.51 17.92
N THR A 375 -14.03 2.66 18.40
CA THR A 375 -14.80 3.54 19.31
C THR A 375 -16.09 4.02 18.65
N TYR A 376 -16.00 4.49 17.41
CA TYR A 376 -17.16 4.91 16.62
C TYR A 376 -18.15 3.76 16.42
N GLN A 377 -17.66 2.58 16.05
CA GLN A 377 -18.48 1.40 15.81
C GLN A 377 -19.16 0.90 17.10
N ILE A 378 -18.44 0.86 18.23
CA ILE A 378 -19.06 0.53 19.54
C ILE A 378 -20.18 1.53 19.84
N SER A 379 -19.90 2.83 19.71
CA SER A 379 -20.88 3.87 20.01
C SER A 379 -22.13 3.77 19.14
N TYR A 380 -21.99 3.53 17.83
CA TYR A 380 -23.13 3.42 16.91
C TYR A 380 -23.99 2.19 17.23
N TYR A 381 -23.36 1.01 17.37
CA TYR A 381 -24.08 -0.24 17.61
C TYR A 381 -24.66 -0.35 19.02
N CYS A 382 -24.23 0.47 19.99
CA CYS A 382 -24.89 0.57 21.29
C CYS A 382 -26.37 0.96 21.20
N TYR A 383 -26.77 1.80 20.22
CA TYR A 383 -28.14 2.32 20.12
C TYR A 383 -28.87 1.96 18.82
N ALA A 384 -28.15 1.55 17.77
CA ALA A 384 -28.74 1.32 16.46
C ALA A 384 -29.57 0.01 16.36
N SER A 385 -29.22 -1.04 17.12
CA SER A 385 -29.77 -2.39 16.92
C SER A 385 -31.29 -2.49 17.00
N TYR A 386 -31.93 -1.71 17.89
CA TYR A 386 -33.38 -1.70 18.08
C TYR A 386 -34.02 -0.37 17.62
N PHE A 387 -33.29 0.46 16.86
CA PHE A 387 -33.76 1.78 16.48
C PHE A 387 -34.92 1.73 15.48
N SER A 388 -34.89 0.81 14.52
CA SER A 388 -36.02 0.60 13.59
C SER A 388 -37.31 0.21 14.34
N SER A 389 -37.20 -0.73 15.30
CA SER A 389 -38.32 -1.11 16.18
C SER A 389 -38.84 0.08 16.98
N PHE A 390 -37.95 0.92 17.52
CA PHE A 390 -38.34 2.14 18.21
C PHE A 390 -39.14 3.08 17.31
N LEU A 391 -38.69 3.35 16.07
CA LEU A 391 -39.39 4.24 15.15
C LEU A 391 -40.81 3.74 14.85
N MET A 392 -40.96 2.44 14.54
CA MET A 392 -42.28 1.87 14.23
C MET A 392 -43.21 1.87 15.46
N VAL A 393 -42.70 1.51 16.64
CA VAL A 393 -43.54 1.36 17.83
C VAL A 393 -43.85 2.71 18.50
N VAL A 394 -42.84 3.56 18.64
CA VAL A 394 -42.91 4.84 19.37
C VAL A 394 -43.34 5.98 18.48
N ASN A 395 -42.74 6.13 17.29
CA ASN A 395 -43.09 7.22 16.38
C ASN A 395 -44.25 6.87 15.43
N ASN A 396 -44.75 5.63 15.49
CA ASN A 396 -45.86 5.15 14.68
C ASN A 396 -45.67 5.37 13.18
N VAL A 397 -44.46 5.12 12.70
CA VAL A 397 -44.15 5.18 11.27
C VAL A 397 -44.19 3.81 10.63
N THR A 398 -44.46 3.77 9.33
CA THR A 398 -44.43 2.56 8.52
C THR A 398 -43.03 1.96 8.40
N ILE A 399 -42.94 0.74 7.88
CA ILE A 399 -41.66 0.05 7.62
C ILE A 399 -40.80 0.90 6.68
N SER A 400 -41.41 1.47 5.63
CA SER A 400 -40.70 2.30 4.66
C SER A 400 -40.15 3.58 5.29
N GLU A 401 -40.96 4.29 6.08
CA GLU A 401 -40.56 5.52 6.76
C GLU A 401 -39.49 5.29 7.84
N ALA A 402 -39.61 4.23 8.66
CA ALA A 402 -38.54 3.84 9.60
C ALA A 402 -37.24 3.54 8.85
N GLY A 403 -37.37 2.89 7.70
CA GLY A 403 -36.27 2.66 6.76
C GLY A 403 -35.64 3.96 6.25
N TYR A 404 -36.41 4.97 5.85
CA TYR A 404 -35.88 6.26 5.38
C TYR A 404 -35.04 6.96 6.45
N ILE A 405 -35.51 6.92 7.70
CA ILE A 405 -34.82 7.54 8.83
C ILE A 405 -33.53 6.77 9.16
N THR A 406 -33.60 5.44 9.26
CA THR A 406 -32.42 4.61 9.55
C THR A 406 -31.38 4.65 8.44
N ASN A 407 -31.77 4.92 7.19
CA ASN A 407 -30.88 5.08 6.05
C ASN A 407 -30.44 6.55 5.80
N THR A 408 -30.62 7.46 6.77
CA THR A 408 -30.14 8.86 6.65
C THR A 408 -28.65 8.92 6.31
N PHE A 409 -27.83 8.04 6.91
CA PHE A 409 -26.41 7.93 6.58
C PHE A 409 -26.15 7.70 5.09
N SER A 410 -26.86 6.75 4.49
CA SER A 410 -26.78 6.43 3.06
C SER A 410 -27.24 7.60 2.19
N ALA A 411 -28.23 8.38 2.65
CA ALA A 411 -28.75 9.52 1.90
C ALA A 411 -27.78 10.72 1.84
N VAL A 412 -27.06 11.01 2.93
CA VAL A 412 -26.27 12.27 3.02
C VAL A 412 -24.75 12.07 2.95
N SER A 413 -24.24 10.87 3.25
CA SER A 413 -22.78 10.63 3.40
C SER A 413 -21.97 11.03 2.18
N PHE A 414 -22.42 10.74 0.95
CA PHE A 414 -21.65 11.02 -0.25
C PHE A 414 -21.35 12.52 -0.43
N VAL A 415 -22.29 13.40 -0.06
CA VAL A 415 -22.12 14.87 -0.14
C VAL A 415 -20.97 15.30 0.76
N PHE A 416 -20.98 14.88 2.02
CA PHE A 416 -19.95 15.23 2.99
C PHE A 416 -18.62 14.54 2.72
N LEU A 417 -18.63 13.33 2.13
CA LEU A 417 -17.42 12.67 1.62
C LEU A 417 -16.79 13.45 0.46
N PHE A 418 -17.59 14.00 -0.47
CA PHE A 418 -17.07 14.87 -1.54
C PHE A 418 -16.46 16.14 -0.98
N ILE A 419 -17.16 16.83 -0.07
CA ILE A 419 -16.68 18.05 0.59
C ILE A 419 -15.36 17.76 1.33
N THR A 420 -15.33 16.69 2.14
CA THR A 420 -14.15 16.31 2.93
C THR A 420 -13.00 15.87 2.05
N GLY A 421 -13.27 15.06 1.02
CA GLY A 421 -12.27 14.64 0.04
C GLY A 421 -11.66 15.81 -0.71
N TYR A 422 -12.46 16.82 -1.06
CA TYR A 422 -11.98 18.07 -1.65
C TYR A 422 -11.13 18.88 -0.67
N ILE A 423 -11.57 19.05 0.59
CA ILE A 423 -10.79 19.71 1.64
C ILE A 423 -9.44 19.03 1.82
N ILE A 424 -9.39 17.69 1.90
CA ILE A 424 -8.15 16.93 2.04
C ILE A 424 -7.26 17.09 0.80
N ARG A 425 -7.84 17.07 -0.41
CA ARG A 425 -7.09 17.30 -1.66
C ARG A 425 -6.41 18.68 -1.65
N VAL A 426 -7.09 19.71 -1.14
CA VAL A 426 -6.60 21.10 -1.11
C VAL A 426 -5.69 21.39 0.07
N THR A 427 -5.90 20.79 1.24
CA THR A 427 -5.08 21.04 2.45
C THR A 427 -3.92 20.05 2.58
N GLY A 428 -4.10 18.83 2.08
CA GLY A 428 -3.19 17.71 2.26
C GLY A 428 -3.25 17.05 3.64
N ARG A 429 -4.09 17.54 4.56
CA ARG A 429 -4.16 17.06 5.95
C ARG A 429 -5.59 16.72 6.32
N PHE A 430 -5.79 15.72 7.17
CA PHE A 430 -7.12 15.27 7.59
C PHE A 430 -7.32 15.29 9.11
N LYS A 431 -6.24 15.31 9.91
CA LYS A 431 -6.31 15.25 11.38
C LYS A 431 -7.16 16.38 12.00
N PHE A 432 -7.08 17.60 11.47
CA PHE A 432 -7.84 18.74 12.00
C PHE A 432 -9.36 18.58 11.84
N ILE A 433 -9.79 17.85 10.80
CA ILE A 433 -11.21 17.57 10.52
C ILE A 433 -11.78 16.66 11.61
N LEU A 434 -10.98 15.69 12.07
CA LEU A 434 -11.35 14.78 13.16
C LEU A 434 -11.57 15.50 14.49
N TRP A 435 -10.77 16.52 14.80
CA TRP A 435 -10.95 17.34 16.01
C TRP A 435 -12.26 18.13 16.04
N PHE A 436 -12.86 18.39 14.88
CA PHE A 436 -14.19 18.99 14.78
C PHE A 436 -15.30 17.92 14.83
N CYS A 437 -15.12 16.81 14.12
CA CYS A 437 -16.17 15.80 13.96
C CYS A 437 -16.42 14.99 15.24
N VAL A 438 -15.39 14.73 16.06
CA VAL A 438 -15.58 14.01 17.33
C VAL A 438 -16.51 14.76 18.29
N PRO A 439 -16.27 16.05 18.62
CA PRO A 439 -17.22 16.86 19.40
C PRO A 439 -18.62 16.93 18.77
N LEU A 440 -18.72 17.07 17.45
CA LEU A 440 -20.01 17.13 16.75
C LEU A 440 -20.82 15.85 16.95
N TYR A 441 -20.18 14.68 16.86
CA TYR A 441 -20.84 13.40 17.08
C TYR A 441 -21.30 13.22 18.54
N ILE A 442 -20.46 13.61 19.52
CA ILE A 442 -20.83 13.57 20.95
C ILE A 442 -21.99 14.52 21.24
N PHE A 443 -21.96 15.72 20.67
CA PHE A 443 -23.06 16.68 20.77
C PHE A 443 -24.36 16.12 20.20
N ALA A 444 -24.31 15.52 19.01
CA ALA A 444 -25.46 14.85 18.40
C ALA A 444 -25.98 13.68 19.25
N LEU A 445 -25.12 12.92 19.94
CA LEU A 445 -25.53 11.88 20.90
C LEU A 445 -26.27 12.49 22.09
N GLY A 446 -25.76 13.59 22.64
CA GLY A 446 -26.42 14.33 23.72
C GLY A 446 -27.81 14.82 23.31
N LEU A 447 -27.95 15.39 22.12
CA LEU A 447 -29.25 15.79 21.57
C LEU A 447 -30.17 14.58 21.35
N MET A 448 -29.64 13.47 20.82
CA MET A 448 -30.42 12.26 20.57
C MET A 448 -30.96 11.64 21.87
N ILE A 449 -30.20 11.70 22.97
CA ILE A 449 -30.68 11.29 24.31
C ILE A 449 -31.92 12.09 24.73
N HIS A 450 -31.92 13.39 24.45
CA HIS A 450 -33.04 14.27 24.79
C HIS A 450 -34.24 14.09 23.85
N PHE A 451 -34.01 13.99 22.54
CA PHE A 451 -35.07 13.96 21.54
C PHE A 451 -35.64 12.57 21.25
N ARG A 452 -34.89 11.48 21.48
CA ARG A 452 -35.36 10.10 21.29
C ARG A 452 -36.19 9.62 22.49
N GLN A 453 -37.27 10.35 22.76
CA GLN A 453 -38.24 10.05 23.82
C GLN A 453 -39.64 9.80 23.22
N PRO A 454 -40.52 9.07 23.94
CA PRO A 454 -41.93 8.96 23.56
C PRO A 454 -42.57 10.34 23.41
N ASN A 455 -43.47 10.50 22.44
CA ASN A 455 -44.15 11.76 22.09
C ASN A 455 -43.26 12.89 21.56
N GLY A 456 -41.96 12.63 21.31
CA GLY A 456 -41.06 13.60 20.69
C GLY A 456 -41.32 13.80 19.19
N TYR A 457 -41.08 15.02 18.69
CA TYR A 457 -41.17 15.30 17.26
C TYR A 457 -40.05 14.60 16.48
N ILE A 458 -40.44 13.76 15.52
CA ILE A 458 -39.53 12.90 14.77
C ILE A 458 -38.47 13.67 13.97
N GLY A 459 -38.75 14.93 13.58
CA GLY A 459 -37.80 15.77 12.85
C GLY A 459 -36.50 16.01 13.63
N TYR A 460 -36.54 16.07 14.96
CA TYR A 460 -35.33 16.21 15.77
C TYR A 460 -34.48 14.93 15.79
N ILE A 461 -35.11 13.76 15.71
CA ILE A 461 -34.41 12.48 15.55
C ILE A 461 -33.69 12.47 14.21
N VAL A 462 -34.38 12.86 13.12
CA VAL A 462 -33.78 12.96 11.78
C VAL A 462 -32.62 13.97 11.76
N MET A 463 -32.76 15.12 12.42
CA MET A 463 -31.68 16.10 12.56
C MET A 463 -30.43 15.46 13.22
N CYS A 464 -30.60 14.73 14.33
CA CYS A 464 -29.49 14.03 14.97
C CYS A 464 -28.84 12.99 14.04
N GLU A 465 -29.63 12.21 13.30
CA GLU A 465 -29.11 11.24 12.32
C GLU A 465 -28.31 11.92 11.21
N VAL A 466 -28.70 13.11 10.74
CA VAL A 466 -27.90 13.89 9.79
C VAL A 466 -26.56 14.28 10.40
N LEU A 467 -26.53 14.78 11.64
CA LEU A 467 -25.27 15.15 12.32
C LEU A 467 -24.34 13.94 12.56
N PHE A 468 -24.91 12.78 12.90
CA PHE A 468 -24.17 11.52 12.96
C PHE A 468 -23.58 11.15 11.62
N SER A 469 -24.36 11.31 10.55
CA SER A 469 -23.94 10.96 9.19
C SER A 469 -22.77 11.82 8.73
N VAL A 470 -22.78 13.13 9.03
CA VAL A 470 -21.66 14.04 8.73
C VAL A 470 -20.37 13.55 9.39
N SER A 471 -20.41 13.29 10.70
CA SER A 471 -19.19 12.92 11.43
C SER A 471 -18.75 11.50 11.11
N GLY A 472 -19.69 10.55 11.04
CA GLY A 472 -19.42 9.13 10.79
C GLY A 472 -18.78 8.87 9.44
N CYS A 473 -19.26 9.49 8.35
CA CYS A 473 -18.64 9.30 7.04
C CYS A 473 -17.22 9.88 6.99
N ILE A 474 -16.96 10.97 7.73
CA ILE A 474 -15.64 11.58 7.85
C ILE A 474 -14.69 10.70 8.65
N PHE A 475 -15.16 10.07 9.74
CA PHE A 475 -14.37 9.10 10.49
C PHE A 475 -13.90 7.97 9.59
N ILE A 476 -14.83 7.31 8.89
CA ILE A 476 -14.55 6.19 7.95
C ILE A 476 -13.49 6.60 6.92
N LEU A 477 -13.67 7.76 6.28
CA LEU A 477 -12.70 8.25 5.30
C LEU A 477 -11.32 8.52 5.91
N CYS A 478 -11.27 9.19 7.06
CA CYS A 478 -10.00 9.63 7.66
C CYS A 478 -9.21 8.47 8.26
N VAL A 479 -9.85 7.50 8.92
CA VAL A 479 -9.15 6.32 9.46
C VAL A 479 -8.57 5.47 8.33
N GLN A 480 -9.30 5.34 7.23
CA GLN A 480 -8.82 4.62 6.04
C GLN A 480 -7.63 5.34 5.40
N LEU A 481 -7.69 6.68 5.24
CA LEU A 481 -6.54 7.46 4.77
C LEU A 481 -5.35 7.37 5.72
N ALA A 482 -5.58 7.35 7.04
CA ALA A 482 -4.53 7.27 8.04
C ALA A 482 -3.74 5.96 7.97
N VAL A 483 -4.42 4.81 7.88
CA VAL A 483 -3.74 3.51 7.76
C VAL A 483 -3.01 3.38 6.42
N LEU A 484 -3.64 3.82 5.32
CA LEU A 484 -3.06 3.73 3.98
C LEU A 484 -1.89 4.69 3.77
N ALA A 485 -1.85 5.81 4.47
CA ALA A 485 -0.72 6.73 4.46
C ALA A 485 0.43 6.26 5.37
N SER A 486 0.25 5.17 6.12
CA SER A 486 1.25 4.67 7.07
C SER A 486 1.99 3.42 6.58
N VAL A 487 1.62 2.88 5.41
CA VAL A 487 2.18 1.63 4.87
C VAL A 487 2.51 1.72 3.39
N ASP A 488 3.37 0.82 2.93
CA ASP A 488 3.68 0.63 1.51
C ASP A 488 2.53 -0.05 0.75
N HIS A 489 2.53 0.08 -0.58
CA HIS A 489 1.48 -0.47 -1.45
C HIS A 489 1.28 -1.98 -1.28
N GLN A 490 2.36 -2.73 -1.08
CA GLN A 490 2.31 -4.18 -0.83
C GLN A 490 1.56 -4.59 0.44
N TYR A 491 1.37 -3.69 1.41
CA TYR A 491 0.69 -3.95 2.68
C TYR A 491 -0.71 -3.33 2.73
N VAL A 492 -1.23 -2.81 1.61
CA VAL A 492 -2.55 -2.15 1.57
C VAL A 492 -3.67 -3.09 1.99
N ALA A 493 -3.69 -4.32 1.48
CA ALA A 493 -4.68 -5.31 1.88
C ALA A 493 -4.54 -5.60 3.39
N SER A 494 -3.34 -5.93 3.85
CA SER A 494 -3.09 -6.28 5.24
C SER A 494 -3.48 -5.16 6.21
N VAL A 495 -3.11 -3.90 5.95
CA VAL A 495 -3.46 -2.79 6.86
C VAL A 495 -4.96 -2.48 6.86
N LEU A 496 -5.63 -2.61 5.71
CA LEU A 496 -7.09 -2.46 5.63
C LEU A 496 -7.78 -3.58 6.39
N ALA A 497 -7.27 -4.81 6.36
CA ALA A 497 -7.82 -5.91 7.14
C ALA A 497 -7.73 -5.64 8.64
N VAL A 498 -6.62 -5.06 9.14
CA VAL A 498 -6.53 -4.64 10.56
C VAL A 498 -7.61 -3.60 10.91
N LEU A 499 -7.82 -2.62 10.03
CA LEU A 499 -8.86 -1.61 10.23
C LEU A 499 -10.26 -2.24 10.24
N PHE A 500 -10.60 -3.08 9.26
CA PHE A 500 -11.89 -3.75 9.16
C PHE A 500 -12.15 -4.68 10.36
N VAL A 501 -11.13 -5.42 10.80
CA VAL A 501 -11.18 -6.21 12.04
C VAL A 501 -11.57 -5.31 13.22
N SER A 502 -10.89 -4.17 13.38
CA SER A 502 -11.13 -3.24 14.48
C SER A 502 -12.58 -2.74 14.49
N GLY A 503 -13.08 -2.28 13.34
CA GLY A 503 -14.45 -1.79 13.21
C GLY A 503 -15.52 -2.88 13.41
N THR A 504 -15.31 -4.09 12.91
CA THR A 504 -16.27 -5.20 13.09
C THR A 504 -16.29 -5.72 14.53
N ILE A 505 -15.14 -5.80 15.20
CA ILE A 505 -15.08 -6.11 16.64
C ILE A 505 -15.79 -5.03 17.44
N GLY A 506 -15.55 -3.75 17.11
CA GLY A 506 -16.23 -2.62 17.73
C GLY A 506 -17.76 -2.73 17.61
N GLY A 507 -18.25 -3.08 16.42
CA GLY A 507 -19.69 -3.32 16.20
C GLY A 507 -20.24 -4.49 17.00
N ALA A 508 -19.52 -5.61 17.12
CA ALA A 508 -19.93 -6.75 17.95
C ALA A 508 -20.01 -6.37 19.44
N ILE A 509 -19.05 -5.60 19.95
CA ILE A 509 -19.07 -5.08 21.33
C ILE A 509 -20.26 -4.13 21.53
N GLY A 510 -20.49 -3.20 20.61
CA GLY A 510 -21.64 -2.28 20.67
C GLY A 510 -22.98 -3.02 20.71
N SER A 511 -23.17 -3.99 19.81
CA SER A 511 -24.38 -4.83 19.76
C SER A 511 -24.56 -5.68 21.02
N THR A 512 -23.46 -6.14 21.63
CA THR A 512 -23.50 -6.80 22.94
C THR A 512 -24.01 -5.87 24.03
N VAL A 513 -23.46 -4.66 24.11
CA VAL A 513 -23.89 -3.66 25.10
C VAL A 513 -25.37 -3.33 24.90
N SER A 514 -25.79 -3.14 23.64
CA SER A 514 -27.20 -2.96 23.27
C SER A 514 -28.09 -4.10 23.75
N GLY A 515 -27.79 -5.35 23.39
CA GLY A 515 -28.58 -6.52 23.80
C GLY A 515 -28.63 -6.73 25.33
N ALA A 516 -27.52 -6.48 26.02
CA ALA A 516 -27.44 -6.56 27.48
C ALA A 516 -28.30 -5.49 28.16
N ILE A 517 -28.25 -4.24 27.67
CA ILE A 517 -29.10 -3.16 28.15
C ILE A 517 -30.57 -3.49 27.87
N TRP A 518 -30.91 -3.92 26.66
CA TRP A 518 -32.27 -4.32 26.28
C TRP A 518 -32.86 -5.35 27.24
N THR A 519 -32.14 -6.46 27.44
CA THR A 519 -32.55 -7.57 28.31
C THR A 519 -32.78 -7.13 29.76
N ASN A 520 -31.96 -6.20 30.26
CA ASN A 520 -32.01 -5.75 31.64
C ASN A 520 -32.94 -4.55 31.89
N THR A 521 -33.40 -3.88 30.84
CA THR A 521 -34.18 -2.64 30.95
C THR A 521 -35.57 -2.75 30.33
N PHE A 522 -35.68 -3.12 29.06
CA PHE A 522 -36.94 -3.09 28.33
C PHE A 522 -37.98 -4.05 28.93
N LYS A 523 -37.59 -5.31 29.19
CA LYS A 523 -38.49 -6.31 29.81
C LYS A 523 -38.99 -5.88 31.19
N LYS A 524 -38.10 -5.31 32.01
CA LYS A 524 -38.47 -4.82 33.35
C LYS A 524 -39.40 -3.61 33.25
N ALA A 525 -39.11 -2.69 32.32
CA ALA A 525 -39.95 -1.52 32.09
C ALA A 525 -41.34 -1.90 31.57
N LEU A 526 -41.48 -2.93 30.74
CA LEU A 526 -42.79 -3.49 30.39
C LEU A 526 -43.56 -3.94 31.63
N GLY A 527 -42.91 -4.65 32.55
CA GLY A 527 -43.53 -5.08 33.81
C GLY A 527 -43.91 -3.93 34.75
N TRP A 528 -43.29 -2.75 34.61
CA TRP A 528 -43.63 -1.56 35.40
C TRP A 528 -44.77 -0.75 34.80
N TYR A 529 -44.85 -0.68 33.47
CA TYR A 529 -45.76 0.24 32.78
C TYR A 529 -47.00 -0.43 32.19
N LEU A 530 -46.95 -1.73 31.86
CA LEU A 530 -48.11 -2.41 31.27
C LEU A 530 -49.29 -2.42 32.26
N PRO A 531 -50.52 -2.18 31.78
CA PRO A 531 -51.71 -2.36 32.60
C PRO A 531 -51.87 -3.84 32.99
N GLU A 532 -52.57 -4.08 34.09
CA GLU A 532 -52.77 -5.43 34.64
C GLU A 532 -53.42 -6.39 33.63
N SER A 533 -54.27 -5.86 32.75
CA SER A 533 -54.90 -6.57 31.62
C SER A 533 -53.90 -7.18 30.63
N ALA A 534 -52.74 -6.54 30.42
CA ALA A 534 -51.76 -6.91 29.39
C ALA A 534 -50.49 -7.56 29.97
N LEU A 535 -50.35 -7.65 31.30
CA LEU A 535 -49.24 -8.34 31.95
C LEU A 535 -49.10 -9.82 31.55
N PRO A 536 -50.17 -10.61 31.34
CA PRO A 536 -50.04 -11.98 30.85
C PRO A 536 -49.33 -12.09 29.49
N ASP A 537 -49.46 -11.05 28.65
CA ASP A 537 -48.87 -11.01 27.31
C ASP A 537 -47.43 -10.45 27.30
N LEU A 538 -46.87 -10.07 28.46
CA LEU A 538 -45.57 -9.41 28.56
C LEU A 538 -44.46 -10.15 27.80
N GLN A 539 -44.40 -11.48 27.91
CA GLN A 539 -43.38 -12.26 27.20
C GLN A 539 -43.59 -12.25 25.69
N THR A 540 -44.85 -12.27 25.23
CA THR A 540 -45.19 -12.17 23.81
C THR A 540 -44.83 -10.79 23.26
N ILE A 541 -45.18 -9.73 24.00
CA ILE A 541 -44.83 -8.33 23.68
C ILE A 541 -43.32 -8.16 23.62
N TYR A 542 -42.58 -8.75 24.55
CA TYR A 542 -41.12 -8.66 24.60
C TYR A 542 -40.44 -9.32 23.37
N GLU A 543 -40.97 -10.45 22.89
CA GLU A 543 -40.33 -11.26 21.85
C GLU A 543 -40.84 -11.02 20.41
N SER A 544 -41.90 -10.21 20.22
CA SER A 544 -42.55 -10.04 18.92
C SER A 544 -42.87 -8.57 18.62
N LEU A 545 -42.21 -8.01 17.60
CA LEU A 545 -42.52 -6.68 17.09
C LEU A 545 -43.96 -6.57 16.53
N PRO A 546 -44.48 -7.54 15.74
CA PRO A 546 -45.88 -7.53 15.33
C PRO A 546 -46.86 -7.49 16.51
N ALA A 547 -46.57 -8.19 17.62
CA ALA A 547 -47.43 -8.15 18.81
C ALA A 547 -47.46 -6.75 19.45
N GLN A 548 -46.32 -6.05 19.48
CA GLN A 548 -46.27 -4.66 19.94
C GLN A 548 -47.06 -3.72 19.04
N LEU A 549 -46.98 -3.93 17.72
CA LEU A 549 -47.65 -3.10 16.73
C LEU A 549 -49.17 -3.32 16.68
N ALA A 550 -49.66 -4.48 17.12
CA ALA A 550 -51.09 -4.83 17.12
C ALA A 550 -51.94 -3.99 18.09
N TYR A 551 -51.33 -3.41 19.13
CA TYR A 551 -52.03 -2.48 20.02
C TYR A 551 -52.18 -1.11 19.36
N GLU A 552 -53.43 -0.63 19.28
CA GLU A 552 -53.77 0.67 18.69
C GLU A 552 -53.08 1.84 19.41
N VAL A 553 -52.66 2.84 18.64
CA VAL A 553 -51.99 4.03 19.19
C VAL A 553 -52.93 4.80 20.10
N GLY A 554 -52.45 5.16 21.29
CA GLY A 554 -53.21 5.87 22.33
C GLY A 554 -53.85 4.95 23.36
N THR A 555 -53.87 3.63 23.15
CA THR A 555 -54.27 2.66 24.19
C THR A 555 -53.28 2.66 25.37
N PRO A 556 -53.75 2.36 26.60
CA PRO A 556 -52.86 2.24 27.77
C PRO A 556 -51.71 1.24 27.54
N GLU A 557 -52.00 0.12 26.88
CA GLU A 557 -51.03 -0.91 26.50
C GLU A 557 -49.96 -0.35 25.55
N ARG A 558 -50.38 0.33 24.47
CA ARG A 558 -49.43 0.89 23.50
C ARG A 558 -48.57 1.99 24.13
N LEU A 559 -49.15 2.88 24.93
CA LEU A 559 -48.41 3.94 25.64
C LEU A 559 -47.38 3.35 26.62
N ALA A 560 -47.74 2.28 27.33
CA ALA A 560 -46.83 1.57 28.22
C ALA A 560 -45.62 0.96 27.47
N ILE A 561 -45.87 0.33 26.33
CA ILE A 561 -44.80 -0.23 25.47
C ILE A 561 -43.88 0.90 24.98
N GLN A 562 -44.45 2.03 24.55
CA GLN A 562 -43.66 3.18 24.09
C GLN A 562 -42.78 3.74 25.21
N GLN A 563 -43.32 3.85 26.42
CA GLN A 563 -42.57 4.29 27.59
C GLN A 563 -41.42 3.34 27.95
N ALA A 564 -41.65 2.02 27.84
CA ALA A 564 -40.61 1.02 28.03
C ALA A 564 -39.47 1.17 27.00
N TYR A 565 -39.81 1.46 25.74
CA TYR A 565 -38.83 1.76 24.68
C TYR A 565 -37.98 2.98 25.02
N GLY A 566 -38.60 4.10 25.41
CA GLY A 566 -37.90 5.32 25.81
C GLY A 566 -36.91 5.08 26.95
N TYR A 567 -37.32 4.30 27.95
CA TYR A 567 -36.47 3.93 29.08
C TYR A 567 -35.21 3.15 28.66
N ALA A 568 -35.35 2.17 27.76
CA ALA A 568 -34.24 1.35 27.28
C ALA A 568 -33.30 2.13 26.34
N GLN A 569 -33.85 2.81 25.34
CA GLN A 569 -33.09 3.55 24.31
C GLN A 569 -32.26 4.69 24.89
N THR A 570 -32.76 5.38 25.91
CA THR A 570 -32.00 6.43 26.61
C THR A 570 -30.69 5.90 27.19
N ARG A 571 -30.71 4.70 27.78
CA ARG A 571 -29.52 4.07 28.38
C ARG A 571 -28.53 3.56 27.34
N MET A 572 -29.06 3.03 26.23
CA MET A 572 -28.25 2.63 25.07
C MET A 572 -27.47 3.82 24.49
N LEU A 573 -28.14 4.96 24.29
CA LEU A 573 -27.51 6.19 23.81
C LEU A 573 -26.49 6.75 24.81
N ALA A 574 -26.80 6.72 26.12
CA ALA A 574 -25.87 7.14 27.15
C ALA A 574 -24.58 6.29 27.17
N ALA A 575 -24.70 4.97 26.97
CA ALA A 575 -23.57 4.07 26.86
C ALA A 575 -22.69 4.40 25.63
N GLY A 576 -23.33 4.61 24.46
CA GLY A 576 -22.61 5.04 23.25
C GLY A 576 -21.87 6.38 23.43
N CYS A 577 -22.53 7.37 24.03
CA CYS A 577 -21.95 8.68 24.32
C CYS A 577 -20.71 8.58 25.21
N SER A 578 -20.77 7.75 26.24
CA SER A 578 -19.65 7.53 27.16
C SER A 578 -18.42 6.93 26.46
N VAL A 579 -18.64 5.98 25.54
CA VAL A 579 -17.56 5.36 24.77
C VAL A 579 -16.90 6.36 23.83
N MET A 580 -17.68 7.25 23.20
CA MET A 580 -17.16 8.20 22.22
C MET A 580 -16.12 9.18 22.79
N VAL A 581 -16.05 9.37 24.11
CA VAL A 581 -15.00 10.17 24.76
C VAL A 581 -13.60 9.61 24.46
N LEU A 582 -13.45 8.29 24.28
CA LEU A 582 -12.18 7.65 23.93
C LEU A 582 -11.67 8.06 22.54
N ALA A 583 -12.54 8.56 21.65
CA ALA A 583 -12.16 9.00 20.32
C ALA A 583 -11.16 10.16 20.35
N PHE A 584 -11.16 11.00 21.39
CA PHE A 584 -10.16 12.06 21.55
C PHE A 584 -8.73 11.50 21.69
N ILE A 585 -8.57 10.40 22.44
CA ILE A 585 -7.29 9.72 22.59
C ILE A 585 -6.85 9.15 21.23
N ALA A 586 -7.79 8.52 20.53
CA ALA A 586 -7.54 7.94 19.20
C ALA A 586 -7.07 9.01 18.19
N VAL A 587 -7.75 10.16 18.13
CA VAL A 587 -7.36 11.29 17.26
C VAL A 587 -6.01 11.87 17.68
N ALA A 588 -5.71 11.94 18.98
CA ALA A 588 -4.43 12.43 19.46
C ALA A 588 -3.26 11.55 18.96
N MET A 589 -3.43 10.22 18.95
CA MET A 589 -2.43 9.24 18.48
C MET A 589 -2.13 9.35 16.97
N ILE A 590 -3.14 9.66 16.15
CA ILE A 590 -2.99 9.78 14.69
C ILE A 590 -1.98 10.89 14.34
N ARG A 591 -0.97 10.59 13.52
CA ARG A 591 0.00 11.60 13.05
C ARG A 591 -0.66 12.59 12.09
N ASN A 592 -0.19 13.84 12.10
CA ASN A 592 -0.66 14.86 11.15
C ASN A 592 0.05 14.71 9.79
N ILE A 593 -0.32 13.66 9.04
CA ILE A 593 0.32 13.29 7.78
C ILE A 593 -0.12 14.25 6.67
N ASN A 594 0.83 14.64 5.80
CA ASN A 594 0.55 15.42 4.61
C ASN A 594 0.46 14.52 3.37
N VAL A 595 -0.74 14.16 2.93
CA VAL A 595 -0.94 13.25 1.79
C VAL A 595 -0.57 13.87 0.43
N LYS A 596 -0.31 15.19 0.35
CA LYS A 596 0.14 15.83 -0.90
C LYS A 596 1.59 15.50 -1.24
N THR A 597 2.43 15.34 -0.22
CA THR A 597 3.86 15.06 -0.38
C THR A 597 4.13 13.56 -0.49
N MET A 598 3.09 12.73 -0.37
CA MET A 598 3.19 11.28 -0.50
C MET A 598 2.92 10.89 -1.95
N THR A 599 3.98 10.97 -2.75
CA THR A 599 4.06 10.27 -4.03
C THR A 599 4.53 8.84 -3.78
N GLN A 600 3.99 7.85 -4.50
CA GLN A 600 4.64 6.54 -4.60
C GLN A 600 6.00 6.76 -5.30
N THR A 601 7.06 7.00 -4.53
CA THR A 601 8.40 7.28 -5.09
C THR A 601 9.18 5.99 -5.24
N LYS A 602 9.55 5.69 -6.48
CA LYS A 602 10.64 4.76 -6.80
C LYS A 602 11.95 5.40 -6.33
N GLY A 603 12.79 4.64 -5.64
CA GLY A 603 14.09 5.09 -5.16
C GLY A 603 15.14 4.73 -6.18
N ASN A 604 15.55 5.73 -6.97
CA ASN A 604 16.72 5.58 -7.83
C ASN A 604 17.96 5.90 -6.97
N VAL A 605 18.90 4.97 -6.84
CA VAL A 605 20.11 5.11 -6.04
C VAL A 605 21.34 4.97 -6.92
N LEU A 606 22.23 5.96 -6.85
CA LEU A 606 23.56 5.89 -7.46
C LEU A 606 24.61 5.74 -6.35
N TYR A 607 25.27 4.59 -6.32
CA TYR A 607 26.43 4.34 -5.48
C TYR A 607 27.68 4.84 -6.21
N VAL A 608 28.44 5.71 -5.55
CA VAL A 608 29.66 6.31 -6.09
C VAL A 608 30.82 5.86 -5.23
N VAL A 609 31.72 5.06 -5.80
CA VAL A 609 33.01 4.77 -5.15
C VAL A 609 33.94 5.99 -5.27
N ASP A 610 34.98 6.07 -4.46
CA ASP A 610 35.81 7.29 -4.33
C ASP A 610 34.99 8.52 -3.90
N GLY A 611 34.10 8.33 -2.93
CA GLY A 611 33.19 9.37 -2.43
C GLY A 611 33.89 10.66 -1.98
N ASN A 612 35.12 10.58 -1.48
CA ASN A 612 35.92 11.75 -1.11
C ASN A 612 36.16 12.72 -2.28
N ALA A 613 36.32 12.18 -3.48
CA ALA A 613 36.63 12.96 -4.68
C ALA A 613 35.37 13.34 -5.47
N LEU A 614 34.34 12.49 -5.45
CA LEU A 614 33.21 12.60 -6.38
C LEU A 614 31.89 13.06 -5.75
N PHE A 615 31.76 13.07 -4.42
CA PHE A 615 30.48 13.39 -3.78
C PHE A 615 29.99 14.80 -4.12
N LEU A 616 30.88 15.80 -4.07
CA LEU A 616 30.50 17.18 -4.39
C LEU A 616 30.13 17.32 -5.87
N THR A 617 30.90 16.74 -6.78
CA THR A 617 30.59 16.73 -8.22
C THR A 617 29.24 16.08 -8.50
N ALA A 618 28.98 14.92 -7.92
CA ALA A 618 27.72 14.19 -8.12
C ALA A 618 26.52 14.96 -7.55
N THR A 619 26.64 15.47 -6.33
CA THR A 619 25.53 16.18 -5.65
C THR A 619 25.24 17.54 -6.28
N GLU A 620 26.26 18.29 -6.69
CA GLU A 620 26.11 19.57 -7.37
C GLU A 620 25.45 19.38 -8.75
N ALA A 621 25.94 18.41 -9.52
CA ALA A 621 25.39 18.06 -10.82
C ALA A 621 23.93 17.57 -10.72
N ALA A 622 23.57 16.85 -9.67
CA ALA A 622 22.19 16.45 -9.41
C ALA A 622 21.32 17.64 -8.94
N TRP A 623 21.85 18.52 -8.08
CA TRP A 623 21.13 19.70 -7.60
C TRP A 623 20.81 20.64 -8.76
N ARG A 624 21.77 21.00 -9.61
CA ARG A 624 21.50 21.90 -10.75
C ARG A 624 20.38 21.39 -11.66
N ARG A 625 20.30 20.08 -11.85
CA ARG A 625 19.25 19.45 -12.67
C ARG A 625 17.86 19.57 -12.06
N SER A 626 17.73 19.64 -10.74
CA SER A 626 16.44 19.81 -10.07
C SER A 626 15.69 21.10 -10.46
N ALA A 627 16.39 22.09 -11.03
CA ALA A 627 15.78 23.31 -11.55
C ALA A 627 15.19 23.16 -12.97
N SER A 628 15.44 22.04 -13.66
CA SER A 628 14.95 21.77 -15.01
C SER A 628 13.50 21.28 -15.03
N SER A 629 12.72 21.71 -16.03
CA SER A 629 11.32 21.31 -16.22
C SER A 629 11.11 19.84 -16.59
N HIS A 630 12.17 19.16 -17.07
CA HIS A 630 12.14 17.75 -17.48
C HIS A 630 12.68 16.79 -16.40
N PHE A 631 13.03 17.28 -15.21
CA PHE A 631 13.59 16.46 -14.15
C PHE A 631 12.57 15.42 -13.65
N ALA A 632 12.85 14.13 -13.91
CA ALA A 632 11.94 13.00 -13.70
C ALA A 632 11.72 12.60 -12.22
N GLY A 633 12.26 13.36 -11.26
CA GLY A 633 12.13 13.12 -9.83
C GLY A 633 13.46 12.72 -9.18
N GLY A 634 13.66 13.17 -7.93
CA GLY A 634 14.91 13.04 -7.20
C GLY A 634 15.37 11.59 -6.97
N GLY A 635 16.70 11.41 -6.89
CA GLY A 635 17.37 10.17 -6.53
C GLY A 635 18.29 10.32 -5.33
N ILE A 636 18.82 9.20 -4.83
CA ILE A 636 19.74 9.16 -3.69
C ILE A 636 21.16 8.94 -4.23
N ILE A 637 22.08 9.82 -3.86
CA ILE A 637 23.52 9.63 -4.12
C ILE A 637 24.16 9.09 -2.85
N VAL A 638 24.79 7.92 -2.96
CA VAL A 638 25.51 7.26 -1.86
C VAL A 638 26.98 7.25 -2.21
N ALA A 639 27.74 8.19 -1.65
CA ALA A 639 29.18 8.27 -1.85
C ALA A 639 29.92 7.46 -0.78
N ILE A 640 30.71 6.49 -1.23
CA ILE A 640 31.48 5.59 -0.36
C ILE A 640 32.94 6.04 -0.41
N GLY A 641 33.43 6.55 0.71
CA GLY A 641 34.77 7.13 0.82
C GLY A 641 35.51 6.72 2.08
N TYR A 642 36.76 7.16 2.15
CA TYR A 642 37.73 6.95 3.23
C TYR A 642 37.75 8.12 4.21
N PRO A 643 38.39 7.99 5.38
CA PRO A 643 38.62 9.12 6.28
C PRO A 643 39.34 10.28 5.57
N LEU A 644 38.82 11.50 5.72
CA LEU A 644 39.38 12.71 5.11
C LEU A 644 40.69 13.10 5.84
N THR A 645 41.82 12.95 5.15
CA THR A 645 43.17 13.24 5.69
C THR A 645 43.84 14.45 5.03
N GLY A 646 43.05 15.32 4.38
CA GLY A 646 43.54 16.49 3.62
C GLY A 646 44.06 16.18 2.22
N LYS A 647 44.11 14.90 1.82
CA LYS A 647 44.35 14.45 0.44
C LYS A 647 43.04 14.04 -0.23
N LEU A 648 42.96 14.22 -1.54
CA LEU A 648 41.78 13.86 -2.35
C LEU A 648 41.51 12.35 -2.36
N TYR A 649 42.57 11.54 -2.42
CA TYR A 649 42.51 10.08 -2.41
C TYR A 649 43.35 9.48 -1.28
N ASP A 650 42.84 8.43 -0.62
CA ASP A 650 43.65 7.51 0.19
C ASP A 650 44.18 6.39 -0.71
N ALA A 651 45.33 6.62 -1.35
CA ALA A 651 45.88 5.71 -2.35
C ALA A 651 46.04 4.27 -1.84
N ARG A 652 46.38 4.08 -0.56
CA ARG A 652 46.59 2.75 0.00
C ARG A 652 45.29 1.96 0.11
N ARG A 653 44.25 2.56 0.69
CA ARG A 653 42.95 1.89 0.83
C ARG A 653 42.25 1.73 -0.52
N ARG A 654 42.33 2.77 -1.35
CA ARG A 654 41.79 2.78 -2.71
C ARG A 654 42.37 1.67 -3.58
N SER A 655 43.69 1.51 -3.59
CA SER A 655 44.34 0.44 -4.35
C SER A 655 43.93 -0.94 -3.85
N LEU A 656 43.73 -1.12 -2.54
CA LEU A 656 43.25 -2.38 -1.99
C LEU A 656 41.81 -2.66 -2.41
N ASP A 657 40.89 -1.77 -2.07
CA ASP A 657 39.45 -2.01 -2.20
C ASP A 657 38.93 -1.99 -3.65
N LEU A 658 39.58 -1.24 -4.55
CA LEU A 658 39.09 -1.05 -5.92
C LEU A 658 39.82 -1.90 -6.97
N THR A 659 40.69 -2.82 -6.56
CA THR A 659 41.35 -3.73 -7.51
C THR A 659 40.91 -5.20 -7.33
N PRO A 660 40.68 -5.93 -8.43
CA PRO A 660 40.27 -7.33 -8.39
C PRO A 660 41.30 -8.23 -7.68
N PRO A 661 40.85 -9.30 -7.00
CA PRO A 661 41.77 -10.31 -6.49
C PRO A 661 42.56 -10.96 -7.63
N THR A 662 43.83 -11.25 -7.37
CA THR A 662 44.75 -11.83 -8.35
C THR A 662 45.16 -13.23 -7.95
N GLN A 663 45.44 -14.11 -8.92
CA GLN A 663 45.89 -15.49 -8.65
C GLN A 663 47.14 -15.53 -7.75
N SER A 664 48.06 -14.56 -7.95
CA SER A 664 49.18 -14.31 -7.05
C SER A 664 48.90 -13.04 -6.26
N PRO A 665 48.74 -13.09 -4.92
CA PRO A 665 48.42 -11.92 -4.11
C PRO A 665 49.44 -10.80 -4.26
N ILE A 666 48.98 -9.59 -4.57
CA ILE A 666 49.81 -8.38 -4.64
C ILE A 666 49.55 -7.57 -3.36
N ALA A 667 50.59 -7.34 -2.55
CA ALA A 667 50.45 -6.64 -1.28
C ALA A 667 49.85 -5.24 -1.47
N GLY A 668 48.71 -4.98 -0.82
CA GLY A 668 47.99 -3.70 -0.91
C GLY A 668 46.98 -3.59 -2.06
N TYR A 669 46.68 -4.69 -2.76
CA TYR A 669 45.71 -4.80 -3.86
C TYR A 669 44.81 -6.04 -3.65
N GLY A 670 43.73 -6.17 -4.41
CA GLY A 670 42.92 -7.39 -4.48
C GLY A 670 41.78 -7.51 -3.46
N GLY A 671 41.33 -6.39 -2.90
CA GLY A 671 40.26 -6.31 -1.90
C GLY A 671 38.85 -6.09 -2.45
N ALA A 672 38.64 -6.09 -3.77
CA ALA A 672 37.36 -5.78 -4.41
C ALA A 672 36.18 -6.60 -3.86
N ASP A 673 36.33 -7.92 -3.71
CA ASP A 673 35.25 -8.77 -3.19
C ASP A 673 34.82 -8.37 -1.78
N ALA A 674 35.77 -8.14 -0.87
CA ALA A 674 35.49 -7.75 0.50
C ALA A 674 34.86 -6.36 0.59
N PHE A 675 35.27 -5.44 -0.29
CA PHE A 675 34.66 -4.12 -0.39
C PHE A 675 33.23 -4.19 -0.92
N MET A 676 32.98 -5.05 -1.92
CA MET A 676 31.63 -5.29 -2.43
C MET A 676 30.73 -5.96 -1.39
N ASP A 677 31.24 -6.91 -0.60
CA ASP A 677 30.50 -7.51 0.53
C ASP A 677 30.09 -6.44 1.56
N PHE A 678 30.99 -5.50 1.86
CA PHE A 678 30.65 -4.37 2.73
C PHE A 678 29.53 -3.48 2.14
N ILE A 679 29.59 -3.19 0.84
CA ILE A 679 28.54 -2.42 0.17
C ILE A 679 27.21 -3.17 0.25
N ASP A 680 27.21 -4.47 -0.04
CA ASP A 680 26.00 -5.28 -0.12
C ASP A 680 25.36 -5.57 1.24
N GLU A 681 26.17 -5.90 2.23
CA GLU A 681 25.68 -6.34 3.55
C GLU A 681 25.48 -5.20 4.55
N LYS A 682 26.15 -4.05 4.35
CA LYS A 682 26.11 -2.92 5.31
C LYS A 682 25.55 -1.66 4.68
N VAL A 683 26.10 -1.21 3.55
CA VAL A 683 25.74 0.09 2.98
C VAL A 683 24.34 0.07 2.40
N ARG A 684 24.02 -0.87 1.50
CA ARG A 684 22.69 -0.97 0.87
C ARG A 684 21.57 -1.12 1.92
N PRO A 685 21.67 -2.02 2.93
CA PRO A 685 20.65 -2.13 3.98
C PRO A 685 20.49 -0.85 4.81
N ALA A 686 21.59 -0.14 5.11
CA ALA A 686 21.53 1.13 5.84
C ALA A 686 20.82 2.24 5.05
N VAL A 687 21.07 2.32 3.73
CA VAL A 687 20.35 3.24 2.83
C VAL A 687 18.86 2.91 2.80
N LYS A 688 18.51 1.62 2.61
CA LYS A 688 17.10 1.17 2.58
C LYS A 688 16.39 1.46 3.91
N ALA A 689 17.05 1.25 5.05
CA ALA A 689 16.51 1.57 6.37
C ALA A 689 16.28 3.08 6.58
N ARG A 690 17.08 3.95 5.94
CA ARG A 690 16.97 5.41 6.05
C ARG A 690 15.79 6.00 5.29
N PHE A 691 15.33 5.31 4.23
CA PHE A 691 14.23 5.73 3.36
C PHE A 691 13.14 4.64 3.27
N PRO A 692 12.40 4.39 4.37
CA PRO A 692 11.42 3.29 4.44
C PRO A 692 10.20 3.48 3.53
N GLN A 693 9.91 4.70 3.07
CA GLN A 693 8.78 5.02 2.19
C GLN A 693 9.00 4.64 0.70
N THR A 694 10.17 4.11 0.36
CA THR A 694 10.54 3.74 -1.01
C THR A 694 10.15 2.29 -1.28
N THR A 695 9.23 2.07 -2.21
CA THR A 695 8.62 0.75 -2.45
C THR A 695 9.31 -0.08 -3.55
N SER A 696 10.16 0.55 -4.37
CA SER A 696 10.93 -0.08 -5.43
C SER A 696 12.27 0.64 -5.56
N TRP A 697 13.34 -0.14 -5.71
CA TRP A 697 14.71 0.36 -5.77
C TRP A 697 15.27 0.07 -7.16
N ARG A 698 15.81 1.10 -7.80
CA ARG A 698 16.67 0.97 -8.98
C ARG A 698 18.05 1.42 -8.55
N GLU A 699 19.05 0.56 -8.63
CA GLU A 699 20.38 0.78 -8.06
C GLU A 699 21.43 0.74 -9.17
N SER A 700 22.32 1.74 -9.20
CA SER A 700 23.47 1.77 -10.09
C SER A 700 24.75 2.03 -9.32
N ILE A 701 25.88 1.63 -9.91
CA ILE A 701 27.20 1.89 -9.34
C ILE A 701 28.09 2.61 -10.36
N TYR A 702 28.79 3.63 -9.90
CA TYR A 702 29.72 4.44 -10.68
C TYR A 702 31.12 4.42 -10.07
N GLY A 703 32.13 4.33 -10.94
CA GLY A 703 33.53 4.49 -10.56
C GLY A 703 34.40 4.98 -11.70
N HIS A 704 35.52 5.61 -11.34
CA HIS A 704 36.53 6.13 -12.26
C HIS A 704 37.89 5.47 -12.06
N SER A 705 38.66 5.20 -13.12
CA SER A 705 40.01 4.62 -13.04
C SER A 705 39.98 3.26 -12.34
N TYR A 706 40.65 3.05 -11.19
CA TYR A 706 40.45 1.84 -10.37
C TYR A 706 39.00 1.65 -9.92
N GLY A 707 38.24 2.72 -9.65
CA GLY A 707 36.81 2.59 -9.41
C GLY A 707 36.06 2.06 -10.62
N GLY A 708 36.46 2.43 -11.84
CA GLY A 708 35.89 1.88 -13.08
C GLY A 708 36.26 0.41 -13.27
N LEU A 709 37.49 0.03 -12.93
CA LEU A 709 37.95 -1.36 -12.89
C LEU A 709 37.14 -2.19 -11.89
N PHE A 710 36.89 -1.66 -10.69
CA PHE A 710 36.02 -2.27 -9.68
C PHE A 710 34.59 -2.46 -10.19
N VAL A 711 34.01 -1.45 -10.84
CA VAL A 711 32.65 -1.56 -11.42
C VAL A 711 32.57 -2.68 -12.46
N LEU A 712 33.57 -2.81 -13.33
CA LEU A 712 33.63 -3.92 -14.30
C LEU A 712 33.77 -5.27 -13.59
N HIS A 713 34.60 -5.35 -12.55
CA HIS A 713 34.78 -6.57 -11.77
C HIS A 713 33.47 -7.03 -11.13
N VAL A 714 32.73 -6.10 -10.49
CA VAL A 714 31.43 -6.41 -9.89
C VAL A 714 30.42 -6.82 -10.96
N LEU A 715 30.44 -6.21 -12.15
CA LEU A 715 29.57 -6.66 -13.25
C LEU A 715 29.85 -8.11 -13.64
N PHE A 716 31.12 -8.48 -13.84
CA PHE A 716 31.46 -9.81 -14.34
C PHE A 716 31.37 -10.92 -13.28
N THR A 717 31.54 -10.59 -12.00
CA THR A 717 31.47 -11.58 -10.91
C THR A 717 30.11 -11.61 -10.21
N ARG A 718 29.38 -10.49 -10.18
CA ARG A 718 28.10 -10.33 -9.48
C ARG A 718 27.11 -9.48 -10.30
N PRO A 719 26.72 -9.93 -11.51
CA PRO A 719 25.93 -9.14 -12.47
C PRO A 719 24.53 -8.75 -11.97
N GLN A 720 23.99 -9.47 -10.99
CA GLN A 720 22.65 -9.24 -10.43
C GLN A 720 22.63 -8.20 -9.30
N THR A 721 23.77 -7.62 -8.93
CA THR A 721 23.85 -6.71 -7.80
C THR A 721 23.23 -5.34 -8.11
N PHE A 722 23.44 -4.83 -9.32
CA PHE A 722 22.96 -3.52 -9.77
C PHE A 722 22.24 -3.59 -11.12
N ASP A 723 21.30 -2.67 -11.35
CA ASP A 723 20.60 -2.55 -12.64
C ASP A 723 21.51 -1.95 -13.73
N CYS A 724 22.43 -1.07 -13.32
CA CYS A 724 23.34 -0.38 -14.21
C CYS A 724 24.74 -0.20 -13.62
N TYR A 725 25.75 -0.49 -14.43
CA TYR A 725 27.16 -0.39 -14.10
C TYR A 725 27.79 0.72 -14.95
N MET A 726 28.41 1.70 -14.31
CA MET A 726 28.95 2.89 -14.96
C MET A 726 30.47 2.97 -14.73
N ALA A 727 31.23 2.50 -15.71
CA ALA A 727 32.68 2.49 -15.67
C ALA A 727 33.25 3.67 -16.47
N SER A 728 33.75 4.69 -15.77
CA SER A 728 34.46 5.81 -16.39
C SER A 728 35.96 5.53 -16.43
N SER A 729 36.56 5.62 -17.61
CA SER A 729 37.99 5.43 -17.86
C SER A 729 38.59 4.26 -17.07
N PRO A 730 37.97 3.06 -17.13
CA PRO A 730 38.39 1.93 -16.29
C PRO A 730 39.83 1.54 -16.58
N SER A 731 40.61 1.27 -15.53
CA SER A 731 42.02 0.85 -15.63
C SER A 731 42.18 -0.59 -16.14
N ILE A 732 41.64 -0.90 -17.33
CA ILE A 732 41.65 -2.23 -17.93
C ILE A 732 43.07 -2.77 -18.13
N TRP A 733 44.07 -1.90 -18.33
CA TRP A 733 45.48 -2.29 -18.45
C TRP A 733 46.05 -2.99 -17.20
N TRP A 734 45.42 -2.79 -16.03
CA TRP A 734 45.93 -3.26 -14.75
C TRP A 734 46.12 -4.80 -14.73
N ASN A 735 47.22 -5.22 -14.11
CA ASN A 735 47.62 -6.63 -13.95
C ASN A 735 47.48 -7.45 -15.24
N THR A 736 48.10 -6.97 -16.33
CA THR A 736 48.11 -7.65 -17.63
C THR A 736 46.70 -7.88 -18.18
N ARG A 737 45.83 -6.87 -18.05
CA ARG A 737 44.44 -6.93 -18.51
C ARG A 737 43.59 -8.03 -17.88
N CYS A 738 43.77 -8.28 -16.58
CA CYS A 738 43.06 -9.36 -15.88
C CYS A 738 41.53 -9.29 -16.02
N ILE A 739 40.96 -8.08 -16.10
CA ILE A 739 39.52 -7.86 -16.27
C ILE A 739 38.98 -8.42 -17.59
N MET A 740 39.81 -8.54 -18.63
CA MET A 740 39.41 -9.17 -19.90
C MET A 740 39.20 -10.68 -19.73
N HIS A 741 39.88 -11.32 -18.78
CA HIS A 741 39.65 -12.72 -18.45
C HIS A 741 38.32 -12.91 -17.70
N GLU A 742 37.97 -12.00 -16.81
CA GLU A 742 36.65 -12.00 -16.14
C GLU A 742 35.52 -11.76 -17.13
N ALA A 743 35.68 -10.81 -18.07
CA ALA A 743 34.72 -10.58 -19.15
C ALA A 743 34.50 -11.83 -20.00
N LYS A 744 35.58 -12.55 -20.33
CA LYS A 744 35.49 -13.83 -21.06
C LYS A 744 34.77 -14.91 -20.26
N ALA A 745 35.09 -15.06 -18.98
CA ALA A 745 34.41 -16.01 -18.10
C ALA A 745 32.92 -15.69 -17.95
N PHE A 746 32.56 -14.41 -17.87
CA PHE A 746 31.17 -13.94 -17.85
C PHE A 746 30.40 -14.32 -19.11
N LEU A 747 31.04 -14.30 -20.28
CA LEU A 747 30.45 -14.72 -21.56
C LEU A 747 30.31 -16.24 -21.72
N GLU A 748 31.21 -17.02 -21.09
CA GLU A 748 31.21 -18.49 -21.14
C GLU A 748 30.22 -19.14 -20.16
N ASP A 749 29.68 -18.36 -19.21
CA ASP A 749 28.74 -18.83 -18.21
C ASP A 749 27.29 -18.85 -18.76
N ASP A 750 26.74 -20.07 -18.92
CA ASP A 750 25.41 -20.37 -19.46
C ASP A 750 24.25 -20.12 -18.47
N THR A 751 24.49 -19.45 -17.35
CA THR A 751 23.42 -19.14 -16.38
C THR A 751 22.38 -18.18 -16.98
N SER A 752 21.11 -18.59 -16.91
CA SER A 752 19.99 -17.72 -17.30
C SER A 752 19.75 -16.67 -16.22
N ASP A 753 20.20 -15.46 -16.50
CA ASP A 753 19.96 -14.30 -15.66
C ASP A 753 18.49 -13.86 -15.71
N LYS A 754 17.88 -13.64 -14.53
CA LYS A 754 16.48 -13.16 -14.43
C LYS A 754 16.33 -11.71 -14.89
N GLN A 755 17.36 -10.90 -14.64
CA GLN A 755 17.43 -9.50 -15.03
C GLN A 755 18.79 -9.22 -15.68
N LEU A 756 18.75 -8.55 -16.84
CA LEU A 756 19.95 -8.22 -17.59
C LEU A 756 20.42 -6.82 -17.21
N PRO A 757 21.63 -6.65 -16.64
CA PRO A 757 22.17 -5.34 -16.31
C PRO A 757 22.55 -4.54 -17.57
N SER A 758 22.64 -3.23 -17.43
CA SER A 758 23.14 -2.32 -18.48
C SER A 758 24.53 -1.81 -18.12
N LEU A 759 25.46 -1.80 -19.08
CA LEU A 759 26.81 -1.29 -18.90
C LEU A 759 26.98 0.06 -19.62
N MET A 760 27.48 1.06 -18.92
CA MET A 760 27.95 2.31 -19.50
C MET A 760 29.46 2.39 -19.35
N VAL A 761 30.16 2.55 -20.46
CA VAL A 761 31.61 2.78 -20.48
C VAL A 761 31.90 4.12 -21.10
N SER A 762 32.81 4.88 -20.48
CA SER A 762 33.24 6.16 -21.03
C SER A 762 34.74 6.39 -20.91
N PHE A 763 35.28 7.25 -21.76
CA PHE A 763 36.69 7.65 -21.75
C PHE A 763 36.88 9.03 -22.41
N GLY A 764 37.98 9.71 -22.09
CA GLY A 764 38.41 10.94 -22.74
C GLY A 764 39.29 10.66 -23.97
N SER A 765 39.14 11.44 -25.04
CA SER A 765 39.89 11.19 -26.29
C SER A 765 41.40 11.38 -26.12
N PHE A 766 41.85 12.24 -25.19
CA PHE A 766 43.26 12.50 -24.92
C PHE A 766 43.92 11.47 -23.99
N GLU A 767 43.18 10.45 -23.51
CA GLU A 767 43.74 9.39 -22.65
C GLU A 767 44.72 8.45 -23.37
N GLN A 768 44.68 8.41 -24.71
CA GLN A 768 45.59 7.61 -25.53
C GLN A 768 46.35 8.45 -26.55
N ASP A 769 45.70 9.48 -27.08
CA ASP A 769 46.27 10.35 -28.11
C ASP A 769 46.35 11.81 -27.59
N PRO A 770 47.16 12.10 -26.55
CA PRO A 770 47.22 13.44 -25.99
C PRO A 770 47.83 14.47 -26.96
N PRO A 771 47.30 15.71 -27.03
CA PRO A 771 47.95 16.81 -27.74
C PRO A 771 49.14 17.33 -26.93
N GLN A 772 50.10 17.97 -27.60
CA GLN A 772 51.11 18.76 -26.90
C GLN A 772 50.48 20.07 -26.41
N TRP A 773 50.67 20.41 -25.14
CA TRP A 773 50.20 21.69 -24.61
C TRP A 773 51.16 22.82 -24.98
N ASN A 774 50.65 24.05 -25.14
CA ASN A 774 51.45 25.20 -25.58
C ASN A 774 52.69 25.47 -24.71
N ASP A 775 52.61 25.17 -23.42
CA ASP A 775 53.68 25.40 -22.43
C ASP A 775 54.39 24.09 -22.00
N GLU A 776 54.17 22.98 -22.70
CA GLU A 776 54.74 21.67 -22.36
C GLU A 776 56.05 21.40 -23.12
N PRO A 777 57.17 21.21 -22.40
CA PRO A 777 58.43 20.76 -23.00
C PRO A 777 58.27 19.46 -23.81
N LEU A 778 58.98 19.35 -24.93
CA LEU A 778 58.83 18.24 -25.87
C LEU A 778 59.12 16.87 -25.22
N ASP A 779 60.10 16.81 -24.32
CA ASP A 779 60.46 15.62 -23.55
C ASP A 779 59.35 15.18 -22.59
N HIS A 780 58.67 16.12 -21.93
CA HIS A 780 57.50 15.83 -21.10
C HIS A 780 56.32 15.35 -21.95
N TYR A 781 56.09 15.96 -23.11
CA TYR A 781 55.06 15.55 -24.06
C TYR A 781 55.30 14.12 -24.55
N GLU A 782 56.51 13.79 -25.02
CA GLU A 782 56.85 12.46 -25.51
C GLU A 782 56.76 11.40 -24.39
N ALA A 783 57.18 11.72 -23.17
CA ALA A 783 57.00 10.82 -22.02
C ALA A 783 55.52 10.55 -21.71
N ARG A 784 54.67 11.59 -21.72
CA ARG A 784 53.22 11.47 -21.49
C ARG A 784 52.55 10.67 -22.62
N LYS A 785 52.94 10.93 -23.86
CA LYS A 785 52.48 10.21 -25.04
C LYS A 785 52.87 8.73 -25.02
N GLN A 786 54.11 8.42 -24.64
CA GLN A 786 54.56 7.04 -24.46
C GLN A 786 53.76 6.32 -23.37
N LEU A 787 53.57 6.96 -22.21
CA LEU A 787 52.75 6.39 -21.14
C LEU A 787 51.30 6.14 -21.60
N ALA A 788 50.70 7.07 -22.33
CA ALA A 788 49.36 6.91 -22.88
C ALA A 788 49.28 5.73 -23.88
N ALA A 789 50.31 5.58 -24.72
CA ALA A 789 50.46 4.45 -25.63
C ALA A 789 50.66 3.11 -24.92
N ASP A 790 51.33 3.08 -23.77
CA ASP A 790 51.53 1.87 -22.97
C ASP A 790 50.24 1.46 -22.23
N LEU A 791 49.52 2.42 -21.65
CA LEU A 791 48.26 2.18 -20.92
C LEU A 791 47.11 1.81 -21.86
N ARG A 792 47.13 2.28 -23.12
CA ARG A 792 46.13 1.97 -24.17
C ARG A 792 44.69 2.14 -23.69
N MET A 793 44.39 3.22 -22.98
CA MET A 793 43.09 3.40 -22.30
C MET A 793 41.90 3.24 -23.26
N ARG A 794 41.94 3.94 -24.41
CA ARG A 794 40.91 3.86 -25.44
C ARG A 794 40.87 2.47 -26.08
N GLY A 795 42.01 1.95 -26.52
CA GLY A 795 42.08 0.65 -27.19
C GLY A 795 41.55 -0.49 -26.32
N ASN A 796 41.89 -0.50 -25.03
CA ASN A 796 41.42 -1.51 -24.09
C ASN A 796 39.89 -1.47 -23.89
N ILE A 797 39.29 -0.29 -23.88
CA ILE A 797 37.83 -0.12 -23.78
C ILE A 797 37.14 -0.59 -25.05
N LEU A 798 37.68 -0.25 -26.23
CA LEU A 798 37.14 -0.69 -27.51
C LEU A 798 37.19 -2.22 -27.63
N ASP A 799 38.30 -2.85 -27.25
CA ASP A 799 38.42 -4.31 -27.22
C ASP A 799 37.37 -4.95 -26.30
N LEU A 800 37.11 -4.36 -25.12
CA LEU A 800 36.11 -4.85 -24.18
C LEU A 800 34.69 -4.71 -24.74
N CYS A 801 34.35 -3.56 -25.31
CA CYS A 801 33.04 -3.33 -25.91
C CYS A 801 32.81 -4.24 -27.13
N GLU A 802 33.84 -4.49 -27.95
CA GLU A 802 33.77 -5.45 -29.06
C GLU A 802 33.49 -6.87 -28.55
N MET A 803 34.20 -7.29 -27.49
CA MET A 803 34.00 -8.60 -26.86
C MET A 803 32.58 -8.78 -26.32
N LEU A 804 31.95 -7.71 -25.83
CA LEU A 804 30.61 -7.75 -25.24
C LEU A 804 29.49 -7.41 -26.24
N ARG A 805 29.77 -7.08 -27.51
CA ARG A 805 28.77 -6.58 -28.48
C ARG A 805 27.56 -7.51 -28.63
N ASP A 806 27.81 -8.82 -28.70
CA ASP A 806 26.78 -9.85 -28.87
C ASP A 806 26.40 -10.54 -27.55
N CYS A 807 26.72 -9.91 -26.41
CA CYS A 807 26.44 -10.48 -25.10
C CYS A 807 24.93 -10.57 -24.84
N THR A 808 24.44 -11.79 -24.63
CA THR A 808 23.03 -12.05 -24.27
C THR A 808 22.74 -11.83 -22.79
N ARG A 809 23.78 -11.69 -21.96
CA ARG A 809 23.69 -11.44 -20.52
C ARG A 809 23.61 -9.96 -20.15
N LEU A 810 23.74 -9.05 -21.13
CA LEU A 810 23.58 -7.61 -20.95
C LEU A 810 22.35 -7.11 -21.70
N ASN A 811 21.60 -6.20 -21.06
CA ASN A 811 20.48 -5.54 -21.71
C ASN A 811 21.00 -4.62 -22.81
N THR A 812 22.00 -3.79 -22.50
CA THR A 812 22.62 -2.84 -23.43
C THR A 812 23.99 -2.42 -22.95
N ILE A 813 24.82 -1.97 -23.87
CA ILE A 813 26.15 -1.43 -23.63
C ILE A 813 26.23 -0.08 -24.30
N SER A 814 26.44 0.97 -23.52
CA SER A 814 26.61 2.33 -24.02
C SER A 814 28.08 2.71 -23.92
N LEU A 815 28.69 3.07 -25.05
CA LEU A 815 30.06 3.57 -25.11
C LEU A 815 30.04 5.07 -25.40
N LYS A 816 30.69 5.88 -24.55
CA LYS A 816 30.79 7.32 -24.75
C LYS A 816 32.22 7.85 -24.66
N ALA A 817 32.74 8.31 -25.79
CA ALA A 817 33.94 9.12 -25.83
C ALA A 817 33.62 10.60 -25.52
N TYR A 818 34.47 11.24 -24.72
CA TYR A 818 34.44 12.68 -24.49
C TYR A 818 35.62 13.33 -25.17
N GLU A 819 35.33 14.08 -26.24
CA GLU A 819 36.36 14.74 -27.04
C GLU A 819 37.04 15.86 -26.23
N GLY A 820 38.37 15.89 -26.26
CA GLY A 820 39.17 16.90 -25.57
C GLY A 820 39.40 16.66 -24.08
N GLU A 821 38.88 15.56 -23.53
CA GLU A 821 39.04 15.22 -22.11
C GLU A 821 40.25 14.31 -21.87
N GLU A 822 40.98 14.58 -20.79
CA GLU A 822 42.05 13.73 -20.25
C GLU A 822 41.50 12.76 -19.18
N HIS A 823 42.35 11.87 -18.67
CA HIS A 823 41.99 10.85 -17.69
C HIS A 823 41.35 11.43 -16.43
N THR A 824 41.78 12.61 -15.97
CA THR A 824 41.25 13.24 -14.76
C THR A 824 40.04 14.13 -15.03
N SER A 825 39.98 14.81 -16.18
CA SER A 825 38.92 15.76 -16.50
C SER A 825 37.61 15.08 -16.91
N VAL A 826 37.71 13.91 -17.56
CA VAL A 826 36.56 13.09 -17.97
C VAL A 826 35.62 12.73 -16.82
N MET A 827 36.12 12.63 -15.57
CA MET A 827 35.33 12.31 -14.38
C MET A 827 34.08 13.18 -14.21
N ALA A 828 34.21 14.49 -14.45
CA ALA A 828 33.10 15.41 -14.27
C ALA A 828 32.06 15.24 -15.38
N CYS A 829 32.52 15.09 -16.62
CA CYS A 829 31.70 14.92 -17.80
C CYS A 829 30.94 13.59 -17.77
N SER A 830 31.63 12.50 -17.46
CA SER A 830 31.04 11.16 -17.35
C SER A 830 30.07 11.05 -16.18
N MET A 831 30.40 11.56 -14.99
CA MET A 831 29.47 11.61 -13.84
C MET A 831 28.18 12.36 -14.20
N SER A 832 28.31 13.52 -14.83
CA SER A 832 27.17 14.34 -15.26
C SER A 832 26.27 13.55 -16.24
N ARG A 833 26.86 12.90 -17.25
CA ARG A 833 26.08 12.08 -18.20
C ARG A 833 25.46 10.85 -17.54
N SER A 834 26.20 10.16 -16.68
CA SER A 834 25.73 9.00 -15.90
C SER A 834 24.49 9.33 -15.08
N LEU A 835 24.49 10.47 -14.37
CA LEU A 835 23.32 10.96 -13.63
C LEU A 835 22.12 11.21 -14.56
N THR A 836 22.36 11.82 -15.72
CA THR A 836 21.31 12.10 -16.72
C THR A 836 20.68 10.80 -17.22
N VAL A 837 21.53 9.87 -17.67
CA VAL A 837 21.07 8.61 -18.24
C VAL A 837 20.32 7.77 -17.19
N PHE A 838 20.83 7.73 -15.96
CA PHE A 838 20.23 6.90 -14.93
C PHE A 838 18.92 7.46 -14.36
N PHE A 839 18.82 8.78 -14.19
CA PHE A 839 17.65 9.39 -13.58
C PHE A 839 16.59 9.81 -14.62
N GLU A 840 16.99 10.13 -15.85
CA GLU A 840 16.11 10.73 -16.86
C GLU A 840 15.93 9.80 -18.08
N ASP A 841 17.01 9.29 -18.68
CA ASP A 841 16.95 8.57 -19.97
C ASP A 841 16.78 7.03 -19.83
N TRP A 842 16.26 6.53 -18.70
CA TRP A 842 16.17 5.08 -18.41
C TRP A 842 14.84 4.43 -18.85
N PRO A 843 14.85 3.19 -19.39
CA PRO A 843 16.00 2.30 -19.63
C PRO A 843 16.82 2.72 -20.84
N LEU A 844 18.12 2.47 -20.78
CA LEU A 844 18.99 2.60 -21.94
C LEU A 844 18.46 1.69 -23.07
N GLN A 845 18.17 2.27 -24.23
CA GLN A 845 17.80 1.52 -25.43
C GLN A 845 19.04 0.78 -25.98
N ARG A 846 18.83 -0.35 -26.66
CA ARG A 846 19.88 -0.97 -27.50
C ARG A 846 20.04 -0.08 -28.73
N GLU A 847 21.25 0.45 -28.93
CA GLU A 847 21.64 1.07 -30.20
C GLU A 847 21.85 0.01 -31.29
#